data_AF-A0A7K0LYM3-F1
#
_entry.id   AF-A0A7K0LYM3-F1
#
_cell.length_a   1.000
_cell.length_b   1.000
_cell.length_c   1.000
_cell.angle_alpha   90.00
_cell.angle_beta   90.00
_cell.angle_gamma   90.00
#
_symmetry.space_group_name_H-M   'P 1'
#
loop_
_entity.id
_entity.type
_entity.pdbx_description
1 polymer ?
#
loop_
_entity_poly.entity_id
_entity_poly.type
_entity_poly.pdbx_seq_one_letter_code
_entity_poly.pdbx_strand_id
1 'polypeptide(L)'
;MVATLTRKATHEIVSQGLTALRNMEHRGATGAEPDSGDGAGILICIPDAFYREVVDFKLPDSGKYATGIIFIDKSFSDRAGIEAIAKEEGLRILGWRELPIDAKSIGKTALSVMPKFEQIFVAGANDEFDLDLERLAFCFRKRIEHRFPLYVPSLSVRTIVYKGMLTTGQLEEFFPDLSDPRVVSTLALVHSRFSTNTFPSWPLAHPYRFIAHNGEINTVRGNRNWMRARESLLASDAIPGDLNRLFPIVDDSSSDSGSFDEVLELLYLGGRSLPHSVLMMIPEAWENHATMSQSRRDFYAFHSTIMEPWDGPACITFTDGKQIGAVLDRNGLRPSRYWITKSGLVVLASEFGVLDFKPEEIESKGRLKPGRMFLVDTEAGRIIEDDEIKDGLANAAPYGEWLHAGLVRLEDLPAREHIVYPHSSVLRRQRAFGYTEEEIRIILTPMAKSGGEALGSMGTDSPIAALSAKPRLLYDYFSQLFAQVTNPPLDAIREELVTSLAGSVGPEFNLLNPGPASCRQIALDFPVIDNDELAKLIHVNADGNHPGFAAHVVRGLFPVQGGGEALANRITEIRQEVSQAIKDGAHIIVLSDRDGDAEEAPIPSLLLTAAVHHHLIREKTRTKVGLVVESGEVREVHHVALLVGFGAAAINPY
;
A
#
# COMPACT_ATOMS: atom_id res chain seq x y z
N MET A 1 13.12 -17.36 -4.78
CA MET A 1 13.40 -17.84 -3.41
C MET A 1 13.83 -19.30 -3.43
N VAL A 2 14.69 -19.67 -2.49
CA VAL A 2 15.17 -21.03 -2.21
C VAL A 2 15.02 -21.26 -0.71
N ALA A 3 14.52 -22.42 -0.28
CA ALA A 3 14.32 -22.75 1.13
C ALA A 3 14.49 -24.26 1.37
N THR A 4 14.82 -24.66 2.60
CA THR A 4 14.91 -26.07 2.98
C THR A 4 13.83 -26.48 3.99
N LEU A 5 13.27 -27.67 3.77
CA LEU A 5 12.38 -28.37 4.70
C LEU A 5 13.16 -29.17 5.75
N THR A 6 14.48 -29.34 5.57
CA THR A 6 15.33 -30.13 6.48
C THR A 6 15.67 -29.38 7.78
N ARG A 7 15.31 -28.10 7.87
CA ARG A 7 15.58 -27.18 9.00
C ARG A 7 17.08 -26.89 9.23
N LYS A 8 17.97 -27.40 8.38
CA LYS A 8 19.42 -27.22 8.51
C LYS A 8 19.88 -26.06 7.65
N ALA A 9 20.49 -25.05 8.29
CA ALA A 9 21.16 -23.98 7.56
C ALA A 9 22.40 -24.53 6.86
N THR A 10 22.54 -24.26 5.57
CA THR A 10 23.73 -24.63 4.79
C THR A 10 24.16 -23.51 3.86
N HIS A 11 25.44 -23.50 3.50
CA HIS A 11 25.95 -22.56 2.49
C HIS A 11 25.42 -22.90 1.08
N GLU A 12 25.02 -24.16 0.86
CA GLU A 12 24.40 -24.59 -0.39
C GLU A 12 23.13 -23.79 -0.71
N ILE A 13 22.30 -23.46 0.30
CA ILE A 13 21.11 -22.61 0.09
C ILE A 13 21.49 -21.22 -0.41
N VAL A 14 22.55 -20.63 0.13
CA VAL A 14 23.07 -19.32 -0.28
C VAL A 14 23.60 -19.39 -1.71
N SER A 15 24.45 -20.38 -1.99
CA SER A 15 25.03 -20.63 -3.32
C SER A 15 23.95 -20.89 -4.39
N GLN A 16 22.94 -21.70 -4.07
CA GLN A 16 21.79 -21.93 -4.96
C GLN A 16 20.96 -20.67 -5.17
N GLY A 17 20.79 -19.83 -4.15
CA GLY A 17 20.18 -18.50 -4.30
C GLY A 17 20.93 -17.63 -5.31
N LEU A 18 22.26 -17.56 -5.19
CA LEU A 18 23.13 -16.81 -6.10
C LEU A 18 23.12 -17.37 -7.53
N THR A 19 23.15 -18.69 -7.69
CA THR A 19 23.01 -19.34 -9.02
C THR A 19 21.64 -19.03 -9.63
N ALA A 20 20.56 -19.09 -8.84
CA ALA A 20 19.23 -18.73 -9.32
C ALA A 20 19.18 -17.25 -9.75
N LEU A 21 19.84 -16.35 -9.01
CA LEU A 21 19.95 -14.93 -9.38
C LEU A 21 20.69 -14.74 -10.71
N ARG A 22 21.84 -15.40 -10.91
CA ARG A 22 22.61 -15.36 -12.17
C ARG A 22 21.81 -15.85 -13.37
N ASN A 23 21.02 -16.90 -13.17
CA ASN A 23 20.16 -17.45 -14.22
C ASN A 23 18.95 -16.56 -14.55
N MET A 24 18.79 -15.43 -13.87
CA MET A 24 17.73 -14.44 -14.12
C MET A 24 18.24 -13.16 -14.81
N GLU A 25 19.51 -13.13 -15.25
CA GLU A 25 20.13 -11.95 -15.88
C GLU A 25 19.34 -11.44 -17.10
N HIS A 26 18.79 -12.32 -17.94
CA HIS A 26 17.99 -11.94 -19.12
C HIS A 26 16.67 -11.22 -18.78
N ARG A 27 16.27 -11.21 -17.50
CA ARG A 27 15.12 -10.44 -17.00
C ARG A 27 15.52 -9.12 -16.34
N GLY A 28 16.81 -8.92 -16.06
CA GLY A 28 17.34 -7.66 -15.58
C GLY A 28 17.55 -6.68 -16.73
N ALA A 29 17.61 -5.39 -16.40
CA ALA A 29 18.19 -4.40 -17.30
C ALA A 29 19.65 -4.17 -16.92
N THR A 30 20.52 -4.14 -17.91
CA THR A 30 21.81 -3.47 -17.81
C THR A 30 21.60 -2.02 -18.17
N GLY A 31 22.14 -1.10 -17.38
CA GLY A 31 22.11 0.34 -17.63
C GLY A 31 22.85 0.72 -18.92
N ALA A 32 23.10 2.03 -19.10
CA ALA A 32 23.81 2.52 -20.28
C ALA A 32 25.23 1.94 -20.44
N GLU A 33 25.83 1.48 -19.33
CA GLU A 33 27.11 0.77 -19.29
C GLU A 33 26.85 -0.72 -18.97
N PRO A 34 27.48 -1.69 -19.68
CA PRO A 34 27.24 -3.13 -19.46
C PRO A 34 27.55 -3.63 -18.04
N ASP A 35 28.35 -2.89 -17.29
CA ASP A 35 28.81 -3.17 -15.92
C ASP A 35 28.01 -2.44 -14.84
N SER A 36 26.95 -1.73 -15.21
CA SER A 36 26.03 -1.04 -14.30
C SER A 36 24.65 -1.71 -14.35
N GLY A 37 24.32 -2.53 -13.36
CA GLY A 37 22.98 -3.13 -13.23
C GLY A 37 21.98 -2.22 -12.51
N ASP A 38 20.68 -2.35 -12.80
CA ASP A 38 19.61 -1.57 -12.16
C ASP A 38 19.35 -1.95 -10.69
N GLY A 39 19.88 -3.08 -10.25
CA GLY A 39 19.87 -3.53 -8.87
C GLY A 39 19.73 -5.04 -8.71
N ALA A 40 20.57 -5.62 -7.86
CA ALA A 40 20.51 -7.02 -7.49
C ALA A 40 20.76 -7.19 -6.00
N GLY A 41 20.23 -8.26 -5.42
CA GLY A 41 20.43 -8.54 -4.01
C GLY A 41 19.93 -9.90 -3.56
N ILE A 42 20.31 -10.24 -2.33
CA ILE A 42 19.96 -11.46 -1.62
C ILE A 42 19.63 -11.13 -0.15
N LEU A 43 18.56 -11.74 0.35
CA LEU A 43 18.22 -11.81 1.77
C LEU A 43 18.45 -13.23 2.24
N ILE A 44 19.19 -13.38 3.35
CA ILE A 44 19.46 -14.66 4.02
C ILE A 44 19.16 -14.54 5.52
N CYS A 45 19.08 -15.67 6.22
CA CYS A 45 19.13 -15.69 7.67
C CYS A 45 20.50 -15.23 8.17
N ILE A 46 20.56 -14.63 9.35
CA ILE A 46 21.80 -14.16 9.97
C ILE A 46 22.76 -15.36 10.21
N PRO A 47 23.97 -15.36 9.61
CA PRO A 47 24.95 -16.41 9.79
C PRO A 47 25.74 -16.21 11.10
N ASP A 48 25.10 -16.50 12.24
CA ASP A 48 25.63 -16.22 13.58
C ASP A 48 27.08 -16.72 13.81
N ALA A 49 27.37 -17.96 13.39
CA ALA A 49 28.70 -18.55 13.55
C ALA A 49 29.78 -17.78 12.77
N PHE A 50 29.47 -17.33 11.55
CA PHE A 50 30.38 -16.49 10.78
C PHE A 50 30.61 -15.15 11.46
N TYR A 51 29.55 -14.46 11.90
CA TYR A 51 29.69 -13.15 12.55
C TYR A 51 30.53 -13.19 13.82
N ARG A 52 30.37 -14.20 14.67
CA ARG A 52 31.19 -14.38 15.87
C ARG A 52 32.69 -14.47 15.59
N GLU A 53 33.08 -14.96 14.41
CA GLU A 53 34.49 -15.13 14.04
C GLU A 53 35.08 -13.90 13.34
N VAL A 54 34.26 -12.99 12.80
CA VAL A 54 34.71 -11.83 12.01
C VAL A 54 34.54 -10.48 12.71
N VAL A 55 33.93 -10.44 13.90
CA VAL A 55 33.84 -9.24 14.75
C VAL A 55 34.82 -9.31 15.92
N ASP A 56 35.25 -8.16 16.41
CA ASP A 56 36.19 -8.01 17.53
C ASP A 56 35.51 -7.78 18.89
N PHE A 57 34.17 -7.77 18.93
CA PHE A 57 33.35 -7.62 20.14
C PHE A 57 32.51 -8.87 20.42
N LYS A 58 32.09 -9.04 21.67
CA LYS A 58 31.30 -10.19 22.09
C LYS A 58 29.84 -10.04 21.66
N LEU A 59 29.36 -10.98 20.85
CA LEU A 59 27.94 -11.10 20.51
C LEU A 59 27.17 -11.88 21.60
N PRO A 60 25.99 -11.40 22.02
CA PRO A 60 25.00 -12.19 22.76
C PRO A 60 24.59 -13.48 22.02
N ASP A 61 23.78 -14.32 22.66
CA ASP A 61 23.20 -15.50 22.00
C ASP A 61 22.39 -15.09 20.75
N SER A 62 22.28 -16.00 19.78
CA SER A 62 21.44 -15.78 18.59
C SER A 62 20.01 -15.42 18.99
N GLY A 63 19.43 -14.42 18.34
CA GLY A 63 18.13 -13.84 18.70
C GLY A 63 18.18 -12.76 19.80
N LYS A 64 19.33 -12.54 20.46
CA LYS A 64 19.53 -11.46 21.46
C LYS A 64 20.39 -10.30 20.95
N TYR A 65 20.68 -10.28 19.65
CA TYR A 65 21.26 -9.13 18.97
C TYR A 65 20.59 -8.97 17.61
N ALA A 66 20.52 -7.73 17.14
CA ALA A 66 20.16 -7.41 15.76
C ALA A 66 21.39 -6.91 15.02
N THR A 67 21.45 -7.19 13.72
CA THR A 67 22.49 -6.63 12.84
C THR A 67 21.92 -6.20 11.51
N GLY A 68 22.63 -5.29 10.86
CA GLY A 68 22.20 -4.66 9.64
C GLY A 68 23.33 -3.96 8.93
N ILE A 69 23.32 -4.01 7.60
CA ILE A 69 24.17 -3.16 6.77
C ILE A 69 23.52 -1.78 6.71
N ILE A 70 24.32 -0.73 6.80
CA ILE A 70 23.92 0.67 6.68
C ILE A 70 24.65 1.27 5.50
N PHE A 71 23.89 1.90 4.61
CA PHE A 71 24.40 2.70 3.50
C PHE A 71 24.50 4.14 3.98
N ILE A 72 25.72 4.61 4.19
CA ILE A 72 26.02 5.92 4.76
C ILE A 72 26.49 6.84 3.63
N ASP A 73 25.92 8.03 3.55
CA ASP A 73 26.45 9.07 2.66
C ASP A 73 27.93 9.35 3.01
N LYS A 74 28.80 9.48 2.00
CA LYS A 74 30.25 9.65 2.18
C LYS A 74 30.62 10.85 3.06
N SER A 75 29.76 11.87 3.12
CA SER A 75 29.97 13.07 3.94
C SER A 75 29.55 12.92 5.40
N PHE A 76 28.78 11.88 5.75
CA PHE A 76 28.22 11.69 7.09
C PHE A 76 29.18 10.92 8.01
N SER A 77 29.35 11.42 9.24
CA SER A 77 30.23 10.82 10.26
C SER A 77 29.73 10.90 11.70
N ASP A 78 28.48 11.34 11.93
CA ASP A 78 27.92 11.53 13.28
C ASP A 78 27.48 10.21 13.93
N ARG A 79 28.46 9.39 14.34
CA ARG A 79 28.20 8.16 15.09
C ARG A 79 27.61 8.42 16.48
N ALA A 80 27.95 9.55 17.10
CA ALA A 80 27.44 9.91 18.43
C ALA A 80 25.92 10.17 18.40
N GLY A 81 25.42 10.80 17.34
CA GLY A 81 23.99 10.97 17.11
C GLY A 81 23.24 9.65 16.93
N ILE A 82 23.84 8.69 16.22
CA ILE A 82 23.28 7.33 16.09
C ILE A 82 23.25 6.63 17.46
N GLU A 83 24.33 6.70 18.23
CA GLU A 83 24.41 6.09 19.57
C GLU A 83 23.40 6.71 20.55
N ALA A 84 23.18 8.03 20.48
CA ALA A 84 22.17 8.71 21.27
C ALA A 84 20.76 8.18 20.98
N ILE A 85 20.39 8.01 19.70
CA ILE A 85 19.08 7.44 19.34
C ILE A 85 18.98 5.98 19.76
N ALA A 86 20.04 5.18 19.60
CA ALA A 86 20.05 3.80 20.06
C ALA A 86 19.72 3.72 21.56
N LYS A 87 20.36 4.56 22.38
CA LYS A 87 20.10 4.63 23.81
C LYS A 87 18.68 5.09 24.14
N GLU A 88 18.15 6.08 23.43
CA GLU A 88 16.77 6.55 23.59
C GLU A 88 15.74 5.46 23.26
N GLU A 89 16.01 4.62 22.25
CA GLU A 89 15.17 3.49 21.84
C GLU A 89 15.49 2.20 22.63
N GLY A 90 16.20 2.28 23.75
CA GLY A 90 16.46 1.12 24.61
C GLY A 90 17.43 0.09 24.03
N LEU A 91 18.28 0.50 23.10
CA LEU A 91 19.32 -0.35 22.50
C LEU A 91 20.72 0.05 22.97
N ARG A 92 21.61 -0.94 22.98
CA ARG A 92 23.06 -0.78 23.13
C ARG A 92 23.75 -1.18 21.84
N ILE A 93 24.62 -0.31 21.32
CA ILE A 93 25.48 -0.65 20.19
C ILE A 93 26.62 -1.53 20.73
N LEU A 94 26.72 -2.76 20.22
CA LEU A 94 27.77 -3.71 20.57
C LEU A 94 29.08 -3.37 19.85
N GLY A 95 28.96 -2.94 18.60
CA GLY A 95 30.08 -2.54 17.78
C GLY A 95 29.71 -2.34 16.32
N TRP A 96 30.71 -1.95 15.55
CA TRP A 96 30.62 -1.68 14.12
C TRP A 96 31.63 -2.56 13.40
N ARG A 97 31.20 -3.19 12.31
CA ARG A 97 32.07 -3.95 11.41
C ARG A 97 32.16 -3.19 10.09
N GLU A 98 33.38 -2.92 9.63
CA GLU A 98 33.59 -2.47 8.26
C GLU A 98 33.26 -3.63 7.32
N LEU A 99 32.28 -3.43 6.44
CA LEU A 99 31.82 -4.49 5.54
C LEU A 99 32.85 -4.69 4.42
N PRO A 100 33.46 -5.88 4.27
CA PRO A 100 34.36 -6.13 3.15
C PRO A 100 33.58 -6.02 1.83
N ILE A 101 34.12 -5.23 0.90
CA ILE A 101 33.57 -5.06 -0.44
C ILE A 101 34.68 -5.19 -1.50
N ASP A 102 34.34 -5.68 -2.70
CA ASP A 102 35.20 -5.60 -3.89
C ASP A 102 34.51 -4.80 -5.00
N ALA A 103 34.90 -3.53 -5.16
CA ALA A 103 34.31 -2.62 -6.12
C ALA A 103 34.96 -2.65 -7.51
N LYS A 104 35.87 -3.59 -7.81
CA LYS A 104 36.64 -3.60 -9.07
C LYS A 104 35.79 -3.79 -10.31
N SER A 105 34.73 -4.58 -10.23
CA SER A 105 33.87 -4.93 -11.38
C SER A 105 32.70 -3.96 -11.59
N ILE A 106 32.60 -2.90 -10.78
CA ILE A 106 31.44 -2.00 -10.76
C ILE A 106 31.60 -0.85 -11.76
N GLY A 107 30.55 -0.59 -12.55
CA GLY A 107 30.52 0.51 -13.50
C GLY A 107 30.60 1.90 -12.87
N LYS A 108 31.03 2.89 -13.66
CA LYS A 108 31.28 4.26 -13.18
C LYS A 108 30.03 4.92 -12.62
N THR A 109 28.89 4.64 -13.24
CA THR A 109 27.60 5.19 -12.82
C THR A 109 27.26 4.74 -11.40
N ALA A 110 27.32 3.43 -11.14
CA ALA A 110 27.07 2.88 -9.80
C ALA A 110 28.10 3.33 -8.76
N LEU A 111 29.39 3.40 -9.14
CA LEU A 111 30.48 3.90 -8.27
C LEU A 111 30.29 5.36 -7.85
N SER A 112 29.77 6.21 -8.75
CA SER A 112 29.61 7.65 -8.51
C SER A 112 28.67 7.94 -7.33
N VAL A 113 27.63 7.11 -7.17
CA VAL A 113 26.64 7.20 -6.09
C VAL A 113 26.77 6.10 -5.04
N MET A 114 27.87 5.35 -5.06
CA MET A 114 28.11 4.26 -4.10
C MET A 114 28.23 4.81 -2.67
N PRO A 115 27.40 4.33 -1.72
CA PRO A 115 27.51 4.73 -0.33
C PRO A 115 28.73 4.10 0.34
N LYS A 116 29.06 4.55 1.55
CA LYS A 116 29.91 3.78 2.46
C LYS A 116 29.06 2.70 3.11
N PHE A 117 29.59 1.47 3.19
CA PHE A 117 28.91 0.36 3.85
C PHE A 117 29.52 0.13 5.23
N GLU A 118 28.69 0.12 6.26
CA GLU A 118 29.07 -0.33 7.59
C GLU A 118 28.02 -1.30 8.12
N GLN A 119 28.42 -2.31 8.88
CA GLN A 119 27.51 -3.22 9.53
C GLN A 119 27.45 -2.89 11.03
N ILE A 120 26.26 -2.58 11.52
CA ILE A 120 26.02 -2.30 12.94
C ILE A 120 25.54 -3.56 13.65
N PHE A 121 25.92 -3.71 14.92
CA PHE A 121 25.40 -4.75 15.82
C PHE A 121 24.84 -4.08 17.06
N VAL A 122 23.59 -4.39 17.39
CA VAL A 122 22.87 -3.83 18.53
C VAL A 122 22.25 -4.94 19.37
N ALA A 123 22.06 -4.68 20.65
CA ALA A 123 21.30 -5.55 21.54
C ALA A 123 20.33 -4.73 22.39
N GLY A 124 19.33 -5.39 22.95
CA GLY A 124 18.44 -4.78 23.93
C GLY A 124 19.18 -4.34 25.19
N ALA A 125 18.79 -3.19 25.75
CA ALA A 125 19.33 -2.71 27.01
C ALA A 125 18.85 -3.54 28.21
N ASN A 126 17.70 -4.21 28.10
CA ASN A 126 17.11 -5.06 29.14
C ASN A 126 17.04 -6.53 28.71
N ASP A 127 17.97 -6.97 27.86
CA ASP A 127 18.05 -8.33 27.31
C ASP A 127 16.79 -8.77 26.53
N GLU A 128 16.13 -7.82 25.87
CA GLU A 128 15.09 -8.07 24.88
C GLU A 128 15.60 -9.02 23.78
N PHE A 129 14.72 -9.89 23.28
CA PHE A 129 15.08 -10.95 22.34
C PHE A 129 13.98 -11.17 21.30
N ASP A 130 14.35 -11.80 20.18
CA ASP A 130 13.48 -12.13 19.05
C ASP A 130 12.60 -10.92 18.65
N LEU A 131 11.27 -11.06 18.63
CA LEU A 131 10.35 -10.01 18.18
C LEU A 131 10.40 -8.72 19.01
N ASP A 132 10.69 -8.79 20.30
CA ASP A 132 10.75 -7.58 21.13
C ASP A 132 11.98 -6.74 20.76
N LEU A 133 13.10 -7.41 20.49
CA LEU A 133 14.29 -6.74 19.97
C LEU A 133 14.11 -6.26 18.51
N GLU A 134 13.39 -7.02 17.68
CA GLU A 134 13.05 -6.63 16.31
C GLU A 134 12.25 -5.30 16.30
N ARG A 135 11.30 -5.13 17.24
CA ARG A 135 10.52 -3.90 17.38
C ARG A 135 11.35 -2.71 17.81
N LEU A 136 12.29 -2.90 18.75
CA LEU A 136 13.24 -1.84 19.13
C LEU A 136 14.15 -1.47 17.96
N ALA A 137 14.65 -2.46 17.23
CA ALA A 137 15.48 -2.27 16.03
C ALA A 137 14.73 -1.51 14.93
N PHE A 138 13.44 -1.82 14.71
CA PHE A 138 12.56 -1.06 13.82
C PHE A 138 12.43 0.41 14.21
N CYS A 139 12.12 0.69 15.49
CA CYS A 139 12.00 2.07 15.99
C CYS A 139 13.30 2.85 15.82
N PHE A 140 14.42 2.24 16.20
CA PHE A 140 15.75 2.82 16.03
C PHE A 140 16.06 3.10 14.56
N ARG A 141 15.85 2.12 13.67
CA ARG A 141 16.07 2.25 12.23
C ARG A 141 15.27 3.42 11.64
N LYS A 142 13.96 3.49 11.91
CA LYS A 142 13.11 4.59 11.43
C LYS A 142 13.63 5.95 11.87
N ARG A 143 14.01 6.10 13.14
CA ARG A 143 14.51 7.38 13.66
C ARG A 143 15.85 7.80 13.08
N ILE A 144 16.77 6.86 12.83
CA ILE A 144 18.06 7.21 12.20
C ILE A 144 17.89 7.51 10.70
N GLU A 145 17.00 6.82 9.99
CA GLU A 145 16.68 7.09 8.58
C GLU A 145 16.00 8.47 8.42
N HIS A 146 15.18 8.90 9.38
CA HIS A 146 14.55 10.23 9.35
C HIS A 146 15.53 11.38 9.66
N ARG A 147 16.55 11.11 10.49
CA ARG A 147 17.44 12.16 11.00
C ARG A 147 18.72 12.32 10.19
N PHE A 148 19.22 11.24 9.61
CA PHE A 148 20.54 11.20 9.00
C PHE A 148 20.47 10.76 7.53
N PRO A 149 21.40 11.21 6.67
CA PRO A 149 21.47 10.82 5.27
C PRO A 149 22.04 9.40 5.13
N LEU A 150 21.28 8.41 5.58
CA LEU A 150 21.61 7.00 5.52
C LEU A 150 20.39 6.16 5.15
N TYR A 151 20.63 4.94 4.70
CA TYR A 151 19.60 3.95 4.41
C TYR A 151 19.99 2.61 5.01
N VAL A 152 19.02 1.90 5.59
CA VAL A 152 19.27 0.64 6.28
C VAL A 152 18.49 -0.48 5.59
N PRO A 153 19.09 -1.22 4.62
CA PRO A 153 18.46 -2.35 3.93
C PRO A 153 17.75 -3.35 4.83
N SER A 154 18.36 -3.64 5.99
CA SER A 154 17.80 -4.50 7.03
C SER A 154 18.49 -4.18 8.35
N LEU A 155 17.75 -4.23 9.45
CA LEU A 155 18.30 -4.29 10.80
C LEU A 155 17.41 -5.23 11.60
N SER A 156 17.83 -6.48 11.73
CA SER A 156 16.98 -7.58 12.19
C SER A 156 17.76 -8.52 13.11
N VAL A 157 17.04 -9.27 13.93
CA VAL A 157 17.54 -10.40 14.72
C VAL A 157 17.53 -11.71 13.96
N ARG A 158 16.89 -11.76 12.77
CA ARG A 158 16.71 -12.98 11.97
C ARG A 158 17.33 -12.90 10.58
N THR A 159 17.22 -11.77 9.89
CA THR A 159 17.60 -11.67 8.47
C THR A 159 18.66 -10.59 8.21
N ILE A 160 19.38 -10.74 7.10
CA ILE A 160 20.34 -9.75 6.62
C ILE A 160 20.23 -9.64 5.10
N VAL A 161 20.26 -8.40 4.60
CA VAL A 161 20.11 -8.09 3.17
C VAL A 161 21.42 -7.56 2.60
N TYR A 162 21.96 -8.28 1.62
CA TYR A 162 23.07 -7.84 0.78
C TYR A 162 22.50 -7.40 -0.57
N LYS A 163 22.58 -6.11 -0.88
CA LYS A 163 22.02 -5.56 -2.12
C LYS A 163 22.79 -4.35 -2.61
N GLY A 164 22.62 -4.02 -3.87
CA GLY A 164 23.18 -2.80 -4.44
C GLY A 164 22.84 -2.61 -5.90
N MET A 165 23.38 -1.54 -6.47
CA MET A 165 23.30 -1.25 -7.90
C MET A 165 24.30 -2.13 -8.67
N LEU A 166 23.97 -3.42 -8.77
CA LEU A 166 24.81 -4.52 -9.24
C LEU A 166 24.07 -5.32 -10.32
N THR A 167 24.80 -5.91 -11.26
CA THR A 167 24.28 -6.99 -12.12
C THR A 167 24.15 -8.29 -11.30
N THR A 168 23.43 -9.28 -11.83
CA THR A 168 23.21 -10.53 -11.07
C THR A 168 24.50 -11.30 -10.79
N GLY A 169 25.49 -11.21 -11.68
CA GLY A 169 26.79 -11.86 -11.55
C GLY A 169 27.73 -11.19 -10.55
N GLN A 170 27.59 -9.87 -10.34
CA GLN A 170 28.49 -9.06 -9.50
C GLN A 170 28.22 -9.22 -8.00
N LEU A 171 27.01 -9.65 -7.59
CA LEU A 171 26.62 -9.63 -6.17
C LEU A 171 27.58 -10.41 -5.25
N GLU A 172 27.93 -11.64 -5.64
CA GLU A 172 28.84 -12.49 -4.87
C GLU A 172 30.27 -11.93 -4.84
N GLU A 173 30.75 -11.38 -5.95
CA GLU A 173 32.08 -10.77 -6.03
C GLU A 173 32.16 -9.50 -5.17
N PHE A 174 31.13 -8.65 -5.25
CA PHE A 174 31.09 -7.37 -4.54
C PHE A 174 31.00 -7.54 -3.02
N PHE A 175 30.31 -8.58 -2.54
CA PHE A 175 30.22 -8.91 -1.12
C PHE A 175 30.89 -10.27 -0.83
N PRO A 176 32.21 -10.30 -0.58
CA PRO A 176 32.97 -11.54 -0.37
C PRO A 176 32.47 -12.44 0.76
N ASP A 177 31.74 -11.87 1.74
CA ASP A 177 31.02 -12.65 2.77
C ASP A 177 30.18 -13.77 2.14
N LEU A 178 29.52 -13.50 1.00
CA LEU A 178 28.62 -14.45 0.35
C LEU A 178 29.31 -15.68 -0.24
N SER A 179 30.65 -15.64 -0.42
CA SER A 179 31.46 -16.79 -0.84
C SER A 179 32.04 -17.57 0.33
N ASP A 180 31.90 -17.09 1.58
CA ASP A 180 32.44 -17.77 2.75
C ASP A 180 31.59 -18.99 3.11
N PRO A 181 32.16 -20.21 3.19
CA PRO A 181 31.40 -21.42 3.52
C PRO A 181 30.70 -21.41 4.89
N ARG A 182 31.12 -20.52 5.80
CA ARG A 182 30.49 -20.34 7.13
C ARG A 182 29.21 -19.51 7.04
N VAL A 183 28.98 -18.78 5.94
CA VAL A 183 27.72 -18.07 5.69
C VAL A 183 26.68 -19.09 5.24
N VAL A 184 25.90 -19.55 6.22
CA VAL A 184 24.87 -20.56 6.07
C VAL A 184 23.48 -19.96 6.28
N SER A 185 22.47 -20.51 5.60
CA SER A 185 21.09 -20.07 5.75
C SER A 185 20.11 -21.21 5.50
N THR A 186 18.91 -21.14 6.09
CA THR A 186 17.79 -22.05 5.78
C THR A 186 16.95 -21.58 4.58
N LEU A 187 17.08 -20.30 4.22
CA LEU A 187 16.38 -19.69 3.10
C LEU A 187 17.25 -18.64 2.39
N ALA A 188 16.96 -18.40 1.12
CA ALA A 188 17.55 -17.33 0.34
C ALA A 188 16.47 -16.69 -0.53
N LEU A 189 16.29 -15.38 -0.41
CA LEU A 189 15.42 -14.60 -1.27
C LEU A 189 16.27 -13.68 -2.14
N VAL A 190 16.23 -13.89 -3.45
CA VAL A 190 16.99 -13.10 -4.42
C VAL A 190 16.07 -12.30 -5.33
N HIS A 191 16.57 -11.18 -5.83
CA HIS A 191 15.86 -10.35 -6.80
C HIS A 191 16.82 -9.65 -7.75
N SER A 192 16.40 -9.53 -9.01
CA SER A 192 17.02 -8.69 -10.03
C SER A 192 15.98 -7.66 -10.50
N ARG A 193 16.35 -6.39 -10.48
CA ARG A 193 15.46 -5.26 -10.78
C ARG A 193 15.59 -4.85 -12.24
N PHE A 194 14.47 -4.38 -12.81
CA PHE A 194 14.43 -3.67 -14.08
C PHE A 194 13.79 -2.30 -13.82
N SER A 195 14.51 -1.22 -14.11
CA SER A 195 14.10 0.16 -13.89
C SER A 195 13.70 0.81 -15.21
N THR A 196 12.59 1.55 -15.22
CA THR A 196 12.32 2.53 -16.29
C THR A 196 13.07 3.84 -16.08
N ASN A 197 13.71 4.02 -14.92
CA ASN A 197 14.40 5.25 -14.54
C ASN A 197 15.91 5.06 -14.70
N THR A 198 16.59 6.04 -15.31
CA THR A 198 18.04 6.04 -15.52
C THR A 198 18.84 6.62 -14.34
N PHE A 199 18.17 7.08 -13.28
CA PHE A 199 18.84 7.66 -12.11
C PHE A 199 19.40 6.56 -11.20
N PRO A 200 20.72 6.55 -10.93
CA PRO A 200 21.34 5.50 -10.15
C PRO A 200 21.01 5.63 -8.66
N SER A 201 20.53 4.55 -8.04
CA SER A 201 20.17 4.53 -6.62
C SER A 201 20.35 3.16 -6.00
N TRP A 202 21.33 3.05 -5.09
CA TRP A 202 21.61 1.81 -4.34
C TRP A 202 20.46 1.36 -3.43
N PRO A 203 19.77 2.26 -2.69
CA PRO A 203 18.64 1.87 -1.82
C PRO A 203 17.48 1.16 -2.54
N LEU A 204 17.23 1.51 -3.81
CA LEU A 204 16.08 0.99 -4.59
C LEU A 204 16.28 -0.44 -5.10
N ALA A 205 17.48 -1.03 -4.93
CA ALA A 205 17.68 -2.44 -5.17
C ALA A 205 16.82 -3.28 -4.21
N HIS A 206 16.46 -4.48 -4.63
CA HIS A 206 15.75 -5.46 -3.81
C HIS A 206 16.73 -6.57 -3.38
N PRO A 207 16.37 -7.41 -2.39
CA PRO A 207 15.15 -7.37 -1.55
C PRO A 207 15.02 -6.12 -0.66
N TYR A 208 13.81 -5.87 -0.19
CA TYR A 208 13.55 -5.01 0.95
C TYR A 208 13.61 -5.84 2.25
N ARG A 209 13.07 -5.34 3.37
CA ARG A 209 13.28 -5.95 4.70
C ARG A 209 12.54 -7.28 4.81
N PHE A 210 11.32 -7.33 4.28
CA PHE A 210 10.46 -8.51 4.30
C PHE A 210 10.18 -9.04 2.91
N ILE A 211 10.20 -8.19 1.87
CA ILE A 211 9.72 -8.58 0.54
C ILE A 211 10.78 -8.53 -0.57
N ALA A 212 10.54 -9.30 -1.62
CA ALA A 212 10.92 -8.94 -2.97
C ALA A 212 9.66 -8.96 -3.86
N HIS A 213 9.49 -7.93 -4.67
CA HIS A 213 8.30 -7.71 -5.46
C HIS A 213 8.68 -7.63 -6.93
N ASN A 214 8.08 -8.52 -7.72
CA ASN A 214 8.17 -8.48 -9.16
C ASN A 214 6.84 -8.00 -9.72
N GLY A 215 6.77 -6.74 -10.16
CA GLY A 215 5.51 -6.12 -10.53
C GLY A 215 5.53 -4.60 -10.34
N GLU A 216 4.34 -3.99 -10.30
CA GLU A 216 4.13 -2.56 -10.06
C GLU A 216 2.81 -2.36 -9.30
N ILE A 217 2.82 -1.55 -8.25
CA ILE A 217 1.61 -1.20 -7.49
C ILE A 217 1.01 0.07 -8.08
N ASN A 218 -0.03 -0.08 -8.91
CA ASN A 218 -0.65 1.04 -9.64
C ASN A 218 -1.51 1.94 -8.74
N THR A 219 -1.87 1.49 -7.54
CA THR A 219 -2.65 2.23 -6.53
C THR A 219 -1.78 3.00 -5.53
N VAL A 220 -0.45 2.95 -5.64
CA VAL A 220 0.50 3.42 -4.62
C VAL A 220 0.24 4.84 -4.10
N ARG A 221 -0.17 5.77 -4.96
CA ARG A 221 -0.46 7.16 -4.55
C ARG A 221 -1.63 7.24 -3.57
N GLY A 222 -2.70 6.48 -3.82
CA GLY A 222 -3.84 6.37 -2.92
C GLY A 222 -3.42 5.73 -1.60
N ASN A 223 -2.71 4.61 -1.67
CA ASN A 223 -2.29 3.85 -0.49
C ASN A 223 -1.38 4.68 0.44
N ARG A 224 -0.44 5.46 -0.12
CA ARG A 224 0.40 6.40 0.65
C ARG A 224 -0.43 7.46 1.36
N ASN A 225 -1.41 8.06 0.68
CA ASN A 225 -2.26 9.09 1.25
C ASN A 225 -3.13 8.54 2.38
N TRP A 226 -3.69 7.34 2.22
CA TRP A 226 -4.48 6.68 3.25
C TRP A 226 -3.64 6.29 4.46
N MET A 227 -2.44 5.75 4.25
CA MET A 227 -1.51 5.47 5.34
C MET A 227 -1.14 6.74 6.12
N ARG A 228 -0.87 7.86 5.43
CA ARG A 228 -0.64 9.17 6.08
C ARG A 228 -1.84 9.65 6.91
N ALA A 229 -3.05 9.45 6.40
CA ALA A 229 -4.25 9.80 7.15
C ALA A 229 -4.40 8.93 8.42
N ARG A 230 -4.09 7.63 8.31
CA ARG A 230 -4.15 6.65 9.40
C ARG A 230 -3.11 6.84 10.49
N GLU A 231 -1.98 7.52 10.22
CA GLU A 231 -0.95 7.80 11.23
C GLU A 231 -1.53 8.42 12.52
N SER A 232 -2.56 9.25 12.42
CA SER A 232 -3.24 9.84 13.59
C SER A 232 -3.96 8.85 14.50
N LEU A 233 -4.34 7.69 13.96
CA LEU A 233 -5.07 6.63 14.67
C LEU A 233 -4.16 5.49 15.09
N LEU A 234 -2.92 5.44 14.61
CA LEU A 234 -1.98 4.37 14.92
C LEU A 234 -1.62 4.39 16.40
N ALA A 235 -1.95 3.30 17.08
CA ALA A 235 -1.49 3.00 18.43
C ALA A 235 -1.13 1.51 18.51
N SER A 236 -0.09 1.16 19.25
CA SER A 236 0.33 -0.22 19.41
C SER A 236 0.77 -0.46 20.85
N ASP A 237 0.33 -1.58 21.42
CA ASP A 237 0.86 -2.09 22.69
C ASP A 237 2.15 -2.89 22.47
N ALA A 238 2.36 -3.38 21.24
CA ALA A 238 3.50 -4.21 20.88
C ALA A 238 4.74 -3.36 20.59
N ILE A 239 4.60 -2.31 19.78
CA ILE A 239 5.69 -1.39 19.46
C ILE A 239 5.80 -0.34 20.58
N PRO A 240 6.93 -0.25 21.29
CA PRO A 240 7.02 0.60 22.48
C PRO A 240 7.01 2.10 22.14
N GLY A 241 6.50 2.90 23.09
CA GLY A 241 6.49 4.37 23.02
C GLY A 241 5.46 4.95 22.03
N ASP A 242 5.40 6.28 21.96
CA ASP A 242 4.49 6.98 21.03
C ASP A 242 4.97 6.81 19.57
N LEU A 243 4.11 6.25 18.71
CA LEU A 243 4.40 6.03 17.29
C LEU A 243 4.61 7.34 16.51
N ASN A 244 4.16 8.49 17.01
CA ASN A 244 4.39 9.79 16.37
C ASN A 244 5.87 10.07 16.07
N ARG A 245 6.78 9.55 16.90
CA ARG A 245 8.24 9.70 16.71
C ARG A 245 8.77 8.92 15.50
N LEU A 246 8.00 7.96 14.99
CA LEU A 246 8.34 7.10 13.86
C LEU A 246 7.71 7.58 12.55
N PHE A 247 6.96 8.68 12.57
CA PHE A 247 6.31 9.21 11.38
C PHE A 247 7.28 10.07 10.54
N PRO A 248 7.15 10.06 9.20
CA PRO A 248 6.17 9.29 8.42
C PRO A 248 6.49 7.78 8.37
N ILE A 249 5.46 6.93 8.38
CA ILE A 249 5.66 5.48 8.23
C ILE A 249 6.07 5.13 6.81
N VAL A 250 5.49 5.78 5.81
CA VAL A 250 5.82 5.56 4.41
C VAL A 250 6.62 6.76 3.89
N ASP A 251 7.80 6.49 3.37
CA ASP A 251 8.61 7.51 2.72
C ASP A 251 8.09 7.81 1.31
N ASP A 252 7.85 9.09 1.01
CA ASP A 252 7.40 9.56 -0.31
C ASP A 252 8.44 9.28 -1.42
N SER A 253 9.73 9.25 -1.05
CA SER A 253 10.84 9.05 -1.98
C SER A 253 11.10 7.57 -2.31
N SER A 254 10.49 6.66 -1.55
CA SER A 254 10.63 5.21 -1.73
C SER A 254 9.98 4.74 -3.04
N SER A 255 10.35 3.54 -3.51
CA SER A 255 9.59 2.92 -4.60
C SER A 255 8.22 2.45 -4.11
N ASP A 256 7.34 2.08 -5.04
CA ASP A 256 6.07 1.43 -4.75
C ASP A 256 6.20 0.21 -3.83
N SER A 257 7.19 -0.64 -4.15
CA SER A 257 7.55 -1.85 -3.43
C SER A 257 8.14 -1.54 -2.06
N GLY A 258 8.95 -0.48 -1.95
CA GLY A 258 9.48 -0.03 -0.68
C GLY A 258 8.37 0.48 0.25
N SER A 259 7.40 1.24 -0.29
CA SER A 259 6.22 1.64 0.47
C SER A 259 5.38 0.46 0.95
N PHE A 260 5.23 -0.59 0.13
CA PHE A 260 4.55 -1.81 0.55
C PHE A 260 5.30 -2.50 1.70
N ASP A 261 6.62 -2.63 1.59
CA ASP A 261 7.46 -3.26 2.63
C ASP A 261 7.36 -2.52 3.97
N GLU A 262 7.37 -1.18 3.96
CA GLU A 262 7.24 -0.35 5.18
C GLU A 262 5.91 -0.56 5.91
N VAL A 263 4.81 -0.68 5.15
CA VAL A 263 3.49 -0.94 5.74
C VAL A 263 3.39 -2.38 6.21
N LEU A 264 3.91 -3.34 5.44
CA LEU A 264 3.93 -4.76 5.82
C LEU A 264 4.69 -4.98 7.13
N GLU A 265 5.87 -4.35 7.25
CA GLU A 265 6.69 -4.37 8.45
C GLU A 265 5.95 -3.79 9.66
N LEU A 266 5.29 -2.63 9.50
CA LEU A 266 4.48 -2.04 10.56
C LEU A 266 3.37 -2.99 11.03
N LEU A 267 2.66 -3.62 10.10
CA LEU A 267 1.55 -4.53 10.40
C LEU A 267 2.02 -5.79 11.13
N TYR A 268 3.13 -6.37 10.68
CA TYR A 268 3.75 -7.54 11.29
C TYR A 268 4.27 -7.23 12.70
N LEU A 269 5.08 -6.18 12.85
CA LEU A 269 5.63 -5.78 14.15
C LEU A 269 4.55 -5.27 15.11
N GLY A 270 3.46 -4.73 14.57
CA GLY A 270 2.26 -4.35 15.29
C GLY A 270 1.46 -5.51 15.88
N GLY A 271 1.77 -6.76 15.53
CA GLY A 271 1.25 -7.97 16.19
C GLY A 271 0.53 -8.96 15.28
N ARG A 272 0.38 -8.68 13.98
CA ARG A 272 -0.20 -9.64 13.03
C ARG A 272 0.84 -10.66 12.57
N SER A 273 0.40 -11.86 12.20
CA SER A 273 1.28 -12.81 11.50
C SER A 273 1.62 -12.27 10.10
N LEU A 274 2.79 -12.66 9.57
CA LEU A 274 3.19 -12.20 8.23
C LEU A 274 2.17 -12.61 7.14
N PRO A 275 1.63 -13.84 7.10
CA PRO A 275 0.56 -14.22 6.17
C PRO A 275 -0.70 -13.35 6.30
N HIS A 276 -1.09 -12.98 7.52
CA HIS A 276 -2.24 -12.11 7.76
C HIS A 276 -2.02 -10.72 7.17
N SER A 277 -0.88 -10.11 7.45
CA SER A 277 -0.53 -8.78 6.93
C SER A 277 -0.51 -8.79 5.38
N VAL A 278 0.06 -9.83 4.77
CA VAL A 278 0.08 -9.97 3.31
C VAL A 278 -1.33 -10.12 2.73
N LEU A 279 -2.19 -10.97 3.29
CA LEU A 279 -3.57 -11.16 2.80
C LEU A 279 -4.47 -9.94 3.01
N MET A 280 -4.16 -9.11 4.02
CA MET A 280 -4.85 -7.84 4.23
C MET A 280 -4.46 -6.81 3.15
N MET A 281 -3.18 -6.75 2.78
CA MET A 281 -2.69 -5.82 1.75
C MET A 281 -3.00 -6.30 0.31
N ILE A 282 -2.95 -7.61 0.06
CA ILE A 282 -3.26 -8.24 -1.23
C ILE A 282 -4.38 -9.28 -1.00
N PRO A 283 -5.63 -8.82 -0.86
CA PRO A 283 -6.77 -9.72 -0.70
C PRO A 283 -7.08 -10.46 -2.00
N GLU A 284 -7.60 -11.68 -1.86
CA GLU A 284 -8.20 -12.42 -2.97
C GLU A 284 -9.47 -11.69 -3.45
N ALA A 285 -9.83 -11.83 -4.73
CA ALA A 285 -11.12 -11.36 -5.22
C ALA A 285 -12.25 -12.17 -4.55
N TRP A 286 -12.95 -11.56 -3.59
CA TRP A 286 -13.84 -12.26 -2.67
C TRP A 286 -15.33 -11.94 -2.85
N GLU A 287 -15.67 -10.75 -3.33
CA GLU A 287 -17.05 -10.24 -3.39
C GLU A 287 -17.91 -11.11 -4.33
N ASN A 288 -17.44 -11.29 -5.56
CA ASN A 288 -18.15 -12.05 -6.59
C ASN A 288 -17.81 -13.56 -6.59
N HIS A 289 -17.04 -14.05 -5.61
CA HIS A 289 -16.55 -15.43 -5.61
C HIS A 289 -17.58 -16.44 -5.09
N ALA A 290 -18.54 -16.87 -5.91
CA ALA A 290 -19.71 -17.68 -5.53
C ALA A 290 -19.46 -18.89 -4.60
N THR A 291 -18.31 -19.57 -4.71
CA THR A 291 -18.00 -20.78 -3.94
C THR A 291 -17.18 -20.54 -2.65
N MET A 292 -16.91 -19.28 -2.29
CA MET A 292 -16.18 -18.95 -1.06
C MET A 292 -17.05 -19.25 0.17
N SER A 293 -16.45 -19.84 1.21
CA SER A 293 -17.12 -20.04 2.50
C SER A 293 -17.47 -18.70 3.15
N GLN A 294 -18.56 -18.67 3.93
CA GLN A 294 -19.01 -17.44 4.58
C GLN A 294 -17.96 -16.86 5.53
N SER A 295 -17.26 -17.70 6.31
CA SER A 295 -16.21 -17.24 7.23
C SER A 295 -15.08 -16.50 6.50
N ARG A 296 -14.66 -16.99 5.32
CA ARG A 296 -13.63 -16.30 4.52
C ARG A 296 -14.16 -15.00 3.91
N ARG A 297 -15.43 -14.97 3.47
CA ARG A 297 -16.06 -13.73 3.01
C ARG A 297 -16.13 -12.70 4.12
N ASP A 298 -16.54 -13.10 5.32
CA ASP A 298 -16.62 -12.23 6.49
C ASP A 298 -15.24 -11.70 6.87
N PHE A 299 -14.20 -12.54 6.79
CA PHE A 299 -12.81 -12.11 6.97
C PHE A 299 -12.45 -11.00 5.97
N TYR A 300 -12.62 -11.22 4.66
CA TYR A 300 -12.24 -10.21 3.67
C TYR A 300 -13.12 -8.95 3.74
N ALA A 301 -14.43 -9.10 3.98
CA ALA A 301 -15.36 -7.99 4.16
C ALA A 301 -15.01 -7.14 5.38
N PHE A 302 -14.56 -7.75 6.49
CA PHE A 302 -14.07 -6.99 7.62
C PHE A 302 -12.78 -6.23 7.26
N HIS A 303 -11.83 -6.89 6.58
CA HIS A 303 -10.56 -6.28 6.24
C HIS A 303 -10.69 -5.15 5.20
N SER A 304 -11.68 -5.19 4.31
CA SER A 304 -11.94 -4.10 3.36
C SER A 304 -12.41 -2.81 4.05
N THR A 305 -12.97 -2.89 5.26
CA THR A 305 -13.35 -1.69 6.05
C THR A 305 -12.18 -0.98 6.72
N ILE A 306 -11.01 -1.62 6.80
CA ILE A 306 -9.83 -1.10 7.51
C ILE A 306 -8.64 -0.79 6.58
N MET A 307 -8.57 -1.43 5.41
CA MET A 307 -7.46 -1.27 4.48
C MET A 307 -7.90 -1.51 3.05
N GLU A 308 -7.57 -0.55 2.19
CA GLU A 308 -7.68 -0.69 0.75
C GLU A 308 -6.60 -1.64 0.20
N PRO A 309 -6.91 -2.39 -0.87
CA PRO A 309 -5.94 -3.26 -1.53
C PRO A 309 -4.76 -2.48 -2.12
N TRP A 310 -3.56 -3.02 -1.95
CA TRP A 310 -2.36 -2.57 -2.66
C TRP A 310 -2.29 -3.28 -4.01
N ASP A 311 -3.08 -2.77 -4.95
CA ASP A 311 -3.34 -3.41 -6.24
C ASP A 311 -2.31 -3.06 -7.32
N GLY A 312 -2.28 -3.90 -8.36
CA GLY A 312 -1.37 -3.87 -9.48
C GLY A 312 -0.77 -5.26 -9.78
N PRO A 313 -0.13 -5.46 -10.95
CA PRO A 313 0.55 -6.73 -11.23
C PRO A 313 1.58 -7.01 -10.15
N ALA A 314 1.49 -8.14 -9.45
CA ALA A 314 2.38 -8.42 -8.35
C ALA A 314 2.66 -9.92 -8.21
N CYS A 315 3.94 -10.26 -8.13
CA CYS A 315 4.41 -11.47 -7.47
C CYS A 315 5.25 -11.01 -6.28
N ILE A 316 4.66 -11.06 -5.08
CA ILE A 316 5.34 -10.70 -3.84
C ILE A 316 5.81 -11.97 -3.16
N THR A 317 7.13 -12.13 -3.09
CA THR A 317 7.78 -13.08 -2.20
C THR A 317 8.11 -12.37 -0.89
N PHE A 318 7.87 -13.03 0.24
CA PHE A 318 8.02 -12.42 1.56
C PHE A 318 8.63 -13.40 2.57
N THR A 319 9.30 -12.89 3.61
CA THR A 319 9.89 -13.70 4.68
C THR A 319 10.08 -12.91 5.97
N ASP A 320 9.92 -13.58 7.12
CA ASP A 320 10.33 -13.06 8.44
C ASP A 320 11.59 -13.78 8.98
N GLY A 321 12.27 -14.55 8.13
CA GLY A 321 13.41 -15.40 8.49
C GLY A 321 13.06 -16.80 9.02
N LYS A 322 11.80 -17.06 9.41
CA LYS A 322 11.29 -18.37 9.86
C LYS A 322 10.34 -19.00 8.85
N GLN A 323 9.55 -18.15 8.20
CA GLN A 323 8.64 -18.52 7.14
C GLN A 323 9.01 -17.74 5.88
N ILE A 324 8.87 -18.38 4.72
CA ILE A 324 9.05 -17.74 3.42
C ILE A 324 7.94 -18.15 2.48
N GLY A 325 7.32 -17.17 1.84
CA GLY A 325 6.16 -17.40 1.02
C GLY A 325 6.11 -16.51 -0.21
N ALA A 326 5.08 -16.73 -1.00
CA ALA A 326 4.75 -15.90 -2.14
C ALA A 326 3.24 -15.81 -2.33
N VAL A 327 2.78 -14.65 -2.79
CA VAL A 327 1.42 -14.40 -3.22
C VAL A 327 1.44 -13.70 -4.58
N LEU A 328 0.42 -13.98 -5.38
CA LEU A 328 0.16 -13.22 -6.60
C LEU A 328 -0.92 -12.17 -6.34
N ASP A 329 -0.92 -11.12 -7.15
CA ASP A 329 -2.06 -10.21 -7.22
C ASP A 329 -3.37 -10.95 -7.55
N ARG A 330 -4.50 -10.29 -7.31
CA ARG A 330 -5.84 -10.87 -7.51
C ARG A 330 -6.09 -11.43 -8.91
N ASN A 331 -5.38 -10.92 -9.91
CA ASN A 331 -5.50 -11.31 -11.32
C ASN A 331 -4.40 -12.31 -11.75
N GLY A 332 -3.34 -12.47 -10.94
CA GLY A 332 -2.18 -13.30 -11.23
C GLY A 332 -1.44 -12.87 -12.50
N LEU A 333 -1.17 -11.56 -12.62
CA LEU A 333 -0.57 -10.95 -13.82
C LEU A 333 0.92 -11.25 -13.95
N ARG A 334 1.55 -11.85 -12.93
CA ARG A 334 2.97 -12.21 -12.91
C ARG A 334 3.17 -13.72 -12.78
N PRO A 335 4.15 -14.30 -13.49
CA PRO A 335 4.40 -15.73 -13.42
C PRO A 335 5.11 -16.09 -12.10
N SER A 336 4.71 -17.20 -11.50
CA SER A 336 5.40 -17.79 -10.36
C SER A 336 5.26 -19.31 -10.39
N ARG A 337 6.40 -20.00 -10.37
CA ARG A 337 6.55 -21.45 -10.54
C ARG A 337 7.40 -21.99 -9.41
N TYR A 338 7.07 -23.19 -8.94
CA TYR A 338 7.81 -23.84 -7.87
C TYR A 338 8.14 -25.29 -8.19
N TRP A 339 9.16 -25.79 -7.52
CA TRP A 339 9.51 -27.19 -7.46
C TRP A 339 9.97 -27.57 -6.07
N ILE A 340 9.65 -28.80 -5.71
CA ILE A 340 9.99 -29.42 -4.44
C ILE A 340 10.80 -30.66 -4.78
N THR A 341 11.98 -30.79 -4.19
CA THR A 341 12.83 -31.96 -4.36
C THR A 341 12.61 -32.97 -3.23
N LYS A 342 12.93 -34.24 -3.49
CA LYS A 342 12.89 -35.32 -2.49
C LYS A 342 13.88 -35.10 -1.34
N SER A 343 14.92 -34.30 -1.57
CA SER A 343 15.86 -33.85 -0.53
C SER A 343 15.30 -32.74 0.37
N GLY A 344 14.07 -32.27 0.11
CA GLY A 344 13.41 -31.23 0.88
C GLY A 344 13.84 -29.81 0.50
N LEU A 345 14.34 -29.60 -0.73
CA LEU A 345 14.59 -28.25 -1.25
C LEU A 345 13.32 -27.72 -1.91
N VAL A 346 12.93 -26.50 -1.55
CA VAL A 346 11.83 -25.77 -2.17
C VAL A 346 12.40 -24.57 -2.90
N VAL A 347 12.04 -24.43 -4.16
CA VAL A 347 12.46 -23.29 -4.98
C VAL A 347 11.24 -22.72 -5.66
N LEU A 348 11.12 -21.41 -5.62
CA LEU A 348 10.09 -20.67 -6.35
C LEU A 348 10.74 -19.51 -7.10
N ALA A 349 10.41 -19.39 -8.39
CA ALA A 349 10.94 -18.38 -9.27
C ALA A 349 9.89 -17.99 -10.34
N SER A 350 10.13 -16.89 -11.05
CA SER A 350 9.26 -16.47 -12.16
C SER A 350 9.31 -17.42 -13.37
N GLU A 351 10.31 -18.30 -13.44
CA GLU A 351 10.47 -19.28 -14.52
C GLU A 351 11.08 -20.59 -14.04
N PHE A 352 10.84 -21.67 -14.79
CA PHE A 352 11.54 -22.93 -14.60
C PHE A 352 12.98 -22.82 -15.11
N GLY A 353 13.89 -23.61 -14.55
CA GLY A 353 15.28 -23.70 -15.04
C GLY A 353 16.27 -22.76 -14.36
N VAL A 354 15.88 -22.05 -13.30
CA VAL A 354 16.85 -21.24 -12.52
C VAL A 354 17.85 -22.09 -11.73
N LEU A 355 17.55 -23.38 -11.54
CA LEU A 355 18.43 -24.37 -10.93
C LEU A 355 18.22 -25.72 -11.63
N ASP A 356 19.32 -26.44 -11.84
CA ASP A 356 19.32 -27.75 -12.50
C ASP A 356 19.08 -28.89 -11.51
N PHE A 357 18.00 -29.64 -11.74
CA PHE A 357 17.68 -30.84 -10.97
C PHE A 357 17.58 -32.05 -11.89
N LYS A 358 18.11 -33.19 -11.44
CA LYS A 358 17.81 -34.48 -12.07
C LYS A 358 16.29 -34.72 -11.99
N PRO A 359 15.63 -35.21 -13.05
CA PRO A 359 14.19 -35.49 -13.02
C PRO A 359 13.76 -36.41 -11.86
N GLU A 360 14.65 -37.31 -11.44
CA GLU A 360 14.47 -38.27 -10.36
C GLU A 360 14.37 -37.62 -8.97
N GLU A 361 15.00 -36.47 -8.78
CA GLU A 361 15.06 -35.71 -7.53
C GLU A 361 13.81 -34.85 -7.32
N ILE A 362 13.01 -34.64 -8.36
CA ILE A 362 11.83 -33.77 -8.31
C ILE A 362 10.66 -34.57 -7.71
N GLU A 363 10.16 -34.10 -6.59
CA GLU A 363 8.96 -34.64 -5.94
C GLU A 363 7.70 -34.03 -6.56
N SER A 364 7.67 -32.70 -6.69
CA SER A 364 6.53 -32.02 -7.33
C SER A 364 6.95 -30.72 -8.03
N LYS A 365 6.10 -30.29 -8.96
CA LYS A 365 6.22 -29.05 -9.74
C LYS A 365 4.85 -28.39 -9.85
N GLY A 366 4.81 -27.07 -9.73
CA GLY A 366 3.56 -26.34 -9.87
C GLY A 366 3.76 -24.86 -10.21
N ARG A 367 2.63 -24.15 -10.22
CA ARG A 367 2.57 -22.70 -10.37
C ARG A 367 1.64 -22.12 -9.31
N LEU A 368 1.92 -20.90 -8.87
CA LEU A 368 0.97 -20.15 -8.05
C LEU A 368 -0.23 -19.75 -8.91
N LYS A 369 -1.40 -19.73 -8.27
CA LYS A 369 -2.66 -19.31 -8.86
C LYS A 369 -3.07 -17.96 -8.23
N PRO A 370 -3.80 -17.10 -8.96
CA PRO A 370 -4.38 -15.88 -8.38
C PRO A 370 -5.15 -16.22 -7.10
N GLY A 371 -5.03 -15.35 -6.09
CA GLY A 371 -5.67 -15.51 -4.79
C GLY A 371 -5.06 -16.58 -3.87
N ARG A 372 -4.17 -17.46 -4.33
CA ARG A 372 -3.54 -18.51 -3.50
C ARG A 372 -2.20 -18.06 -2.92
N MET A 373 -1.97 -18.33 -1.65
CA MET A 373 -0.69 -18.16 -0.97
C MET A 373 0.11 -19.47 -0.98
N PHE A 374 1.40 -19.37 -1.31
CA PHE A 374 2.36 -20.45 -1.12
C PHE A 374 3.25 -20.11 0.07
N LEU A 375 3.29 -20.94 1.11
CA LEU A 375 4.03 -20.64 2.34
C LEU A 375 4.86 -21.85 2.78
N VAL A 376 6.14 -21.62 3.04
CA VAL A 376 7.09 -22.61 3.58
C VAL A 376 7.46 -22.18 4.98
N ASP A 377 7.29 -23.08 5.94
CA ASP A 377 7.76 -22.90 7.31
C ASP A 377 9.04 -23.71 7.50
N THR A 378 10.18 -23.02 7.59
CA THR A 378 11.50 -23.67 7.68
C THR A 378 11.79 -24.19 9.10
N GLU A 379 11.10 -23.70 10.12
CA GLU A 379 11.19 -24.21 11.49
C GLU A 379 10.38 -25.50 11.66
N ALA A 380 9.16 -25.54 11.10
CA ALA A 380 8.32 -26.72 11.06
C ALA A 380 8.79 -27.73 10.00
N GLY A 381 9.59 -27.30 9.02
CA GLY A 381 10.08 -28.13 7.93
C GLY A 381 8.96 -28.64 7.02
N ARG A 382 7.94 -27.82 6.77
CA ARG A 382 6.80 -28.18 5.93
C ARG A 382 6.27 -26.99 5.13
N ILE A 383 5.47 -27.32 4.13
CA ILE A 383 4.67 -26.33 3.40
C ILE A 383 3.33 -26.22 4.11
N ILE A 384 2.84 -25.00 4.29
CA ILE A 384 1.53 -24.70 4.87
C ILE A 384 0.56 -24.49 3.71
N GLU A 385 -0.52 -25.26 3.69
CA GLU A 385 -1.52 -25.21 2.62
C GLU A 385 -2.33 -23.91 2.68
N ASP A 386 -2.73 -23.38 1.52
CA ASP A 386 -3.49 -22.12 1.41
C ASP A 386 -4.78 -22.13 2.24
N ASP A 387 -5.50 -23.26 2.23
CA ASP A 387 -6.74 -23.40 2.98
C ASP A 387 -6.48 -23.41 4.50
N GLU A 388 -5.37 -24.00 4.97
CA GLU A 388 -4.96 -23.97 6.38
C GLU A 388 -4.71 -22.52 6.85
N ILE A 389 -4.01 -21.73 6.03
CA ILE A 389 -3.70 -20.32 6.32
C ILE A 389 -5.01 -19.52 6.40
N LYS A 390 -5.84 -19.60 5.35
CA LYS A 390 -7.04 -18.78 5.24
C LYS A 390 -8.11 -19.17 6.24
N ASP A 391 -8.32 -20.46 6.48
CA ASP A 391 -9.29 -20.91 7.48
C ASP A 391 -8.81 -20.59 8.90
N GLY A 392 -7.51 -20.70 9.17
CA GLY A 392 -6.94 -20.27 10.45
C GLY A 392 -7.19 -18.77 10.71
N LEU A 393 -6.96 -17.93 9.71
CA LEU A 393 -7.17 -16.48 9.81
C LEU A 393 -8.65 -16.11 9.85
N ALA A 394 -9.49 -16.72 9.01
CA ALA A 394 -10.92 -16.44 8.97
C ALA A 394 -11.64 -16.82 10.27
N ASN A 395 -11.11 -17.79 11.02
CA ASN A 395 -11.64 -18.21 12.31
C ASN A 395 -10.92 -17.57 13.51
N ALA A 396 -9.96 -16.66 13.29
CA ALA A 396 -9.18 -16.02 14.36
C ALA A 396 -10.03 -15.05 15.21
N ALA A 397 -11.13 -14.53 14.65
CA ALA A 397 -12.08 -13.68 15.34
C ALA A 397 -13.50 -13.88 14.76
N PRO A 398 -14.56 -13.49 15.50
CA PRO A 398 -15.94 -13.62 15.02
C PRO A 398 -16.32 -12.48 14.05
N TYR A 399 -15.66 -12.42 12.89
CA TYR A 399 -15.81 -11.34 11.92
C TYR A 399 -17.26 -11.15 11.45
N GLY A 400 -18.01 -12.24 11.25
CA GLY A 400 -19.43 -12.17 10.87
C GLY A 400 -20.29 -11.48 11.94
N GLU A 401 -20.03 -11.71 13.22
CA GLU A 401 -20.73 -11.01 14.31
C GLU A 401 -20.37 -9.53 14.35
N TRP A 402 -19.09 -9.20 14.13
CA TRP A 402 -18.63 -7.82 14.09
C TRP A 402 -19.28 -7.06 12.94
N LEU A 403 -19.28 -7.64 11.74
CA LEU A 403 -19.93 -7.07 10.56
C LEU A 403 -21.43 -6.88 10.78
N HIS A 404 -22.12 -7.90 11.30
CA HIS A 404 -23.56 -7.79 11.58
C HIS A 404 -23.91 -6.67 12.56
N ALA A 405 -23.05 -6.45 13.56
CA ALA A 405 -23.27 -5.42 14.58
C ALA A 405 -22.80 -4.01 14.17
N GLY A 406 -21.80 -3.92 13.27
CA GLY A 406 -21.11 -2.68 12.93
C GLY A 406 -21.46 -2.11 11.56
N LEU A 407 -21.51 -2.95 10.54
CA LEU A 407 -21.64 -2.54 9.14
C LEU A 407 -23.13 -2.38 8.78
N VAL A 408 -23.55 -1.15 8.54
CA VAL A 408 -24.94 -0.83 8.18
C VAL A 408 -25.05 -0.67 6.68
N ARG A 409 -25.97 -1.37 6.01
CA ARG A 409 -26.17 -1.17 4.57
C ARG A 409 -27.05 0.06 4.34
N LEU A 410 -26.73 0.88 3.34
CA LEU A 410 -27.49 2.08 3.01
C LEU A 410 -28.98 1.78 2.72
N GLU A 411 -29.25 0.65 2.06
CA GLU A 411 -30.62 0.24 1.75
C GLU A 411 -31.47 -0.02 2.99
N ASP A 412 -30.86 -0.50 4.07
CA ASP A 412 -31.52 -0.86 5.34
C ASP A 412 -31.84 0.37 6.20
N LEU A 413 -31.31 1.56 5.86
CA LEU A 413 -31.63 2.79 6.58
C LEU A 413 -33.09 3.23 6.33
N PRO A 414 -33.76 3.83 7.34
CA PRO A 414 -35.15 4.25 7.24
C PRO A 414 -35.40 5.19 6.05
N ALA A 415 -36.44 4.91 5.28
CA ALA A 415 -36.85 5.77 4.17
C ALA A 415 -37.15 7.21 4.65
N ARG A 416 -36.78 8.19 3.82
CA ARG A 416 -37.02 9.62 4.06
C ARG A 416 -37.97 10.18 3.00
N GLU A 417 -38.42 11.41 3.19
CA GLU A 417 -39.38 12.04 2.30
C GLU A 417 -38.75 12.35 0.93
N HIS A 418 -39.38 11.85 -0.13
CA HIS A 418 -38.97 12.11 -1.50
C HIS A 418 -39.43 13.49 -1.96
N ILE A 419 -38.50 14.36 -2.34
CA ILE A 419 -38.79 15.73 -2.79
C ILE A 419 -38.78 15.79 -4.32
N VAL A 420 -39.94 16.11 -4.91
CA VAL A 420 -40.08 16.31 -6.36
C VAL A 420 -39.92 17.79 -6.71
N TYR A 421 -38.93 18.12 -7.53
CA TYR A 421 -38.73 19.48 -8.03
C TYR A 421 -39.51 19.74 -9.33
N PRO A 422 -40.10 20.94 -9.50
CA PRO A 422 -40.77 21.31 -10.74
C PRO A 422 -39.76 21.53 -11.88
N HIS A 423 -40.21 21.32 -13.12
CA HIS A 423 -39.38 21.48 -14.33
C HIS A 423 -38.68 22.85 -14.43
N SER A 424 -39.35 23.92 -14.01
CA SER A 424 -38.78 25.27 -13.98
C SER A 424 -37.57 25.40 -13.05
N SER A 425 -37.55 24.66 -11.94
CA SER A 425 -36.41 24.61 -11.01
C SER A 425 -35.23 23.88 -11.65
N VAL A 426 -35.49 22.75 -12.31
CA VAL A 426 -34.47 21.95 -13.01
C VAL A 426 -33.79 22.79 -14.10
N LEU A 427 -34.57 23.46 -14.94
CA LEU A 427 -34.03 24.30 -16.02
C LEU A 427 -33.17 25.45 -15.49
N ARG A 428 -33.54 26.05 -14.36
CA ARG A 428 -32.74 27.10 -13.72
C ARG A 428 -31.39 26.56 -13.24
N ARG A 429 -31.38 25.39 -12.59
CA ARG A 429 -30.15 24.74 -12.12
C ARG A 429 -29.25 24.31 -13.28
N GLN A 430 -29.82 23.72 -14.33
CA GLN A 430 -29.10 23.38 -15.56
C GLN A 430 -28.35 24.59 -16.14
N ARG A 431 -28.99 25.77 -16.18
CA ARG A 431 -28.34 27.00 -16.63
C ARG A 431 -27.22 27.45 -15.69
N ALA A 432 -27.42 27.36 -14.38
CA ALA A 432 -26.41 27.73 -13.39
C ALA A 432 -25.15 26.86 -13.49
N PHE A 433 -25.30 25.55 -13.75
CA PHE A 433 -24.22 24.59 -13.91
C PHE A 433 -23.74 24.40 -15.37
N GLY A 434 -24.17 25.27 -16.27
CA GLY A 434 -23.68 25.31 -17.65
C GLY A 434 -24.07 24.12 -18.54
N TYR A 435 -25.17 23.42 -18.23
CA TYR A 435 -25.69 22.37 -19.10
C TYR A 435 -26.12 22.95 -20.45
N THR A 436 -25.73 22.25 -21.51
CA THR A 436 -26.09 22.54 -22.89
C THR A 436 -27.12 21.54 -23.40
N GLU A 437 -27.89 21.95 -24.42
CA GLU A 437 -28.82 21.05 -25.10
C GLU A 437 -28.10 19.85 -25.73
N GLU A 438 -26.85 20.05 -26.18
CA GLU A 438 -25.99 19.01 -26.71
C GLU A 438 -25.62 17.96 -25.65
N GLU A 439 -25.16 18.37 -24.46
CA GLU A 439 -24.89 17.44 -23.35
C GLU A 439 -26.15 16.67 -22.95
N ILE A 440 -27.30 17.35 -22.84
CA ILE A 440 -28.56 16.67 -22.48
C ILE A 440 -28.95 15.62 -23.54
N ARG A 441 -28.82 15.95 -24.82
CA ARG A 441 -29.26 15.09 -25.92
C ARG A 441 -28.26 13.97 -26.24
N ILE A 442 -26.96 14.28 -26.25
CA ILE A 442 -25.91 13.37 -26.70
C ILE A 442 -25.33 12.56 -25.55
N ILE A 443 -25.24 13.13 -24.34
CA ILE A 443 -24.60 12.47 -23.19
C ILE A 443 -25.66 11.86 -22.27
N LEU A 444 -26.55 12.68 -21.69
CA LEU A 444 -27.50 12.22 -20.68
C LEU A 444 -28.61 11.32 -21.23
N THR A 445 -29.17 11.66 -22.39
CA THR A 445 -30.31 10.92 -22.96
C THR A 445 -29.95 9.45 -23.27
N PRO A 446 -28.78 9.12 -23.87
CA PRO A 446 -28.36 7.73 -24.02
C PRO A 446 -28.17 7.01 -22.68
N MET A 447 -27.48 7.61 -21.71
CA MET A 447 -27.29 7.02 -20.38
C MET A 447 -28.62 6.65 -19.73
N ALA A 448 -29.59 7.56 -19.75
CA ALA A 448 -30.92 7.34 -19.18
C ALA A 448 -31.74 6.26 -19.93
N LYS A 449 -31.54 6.09 -21.25
CA LYS A 449 -32.33 5.15 -22.06
C LYS A 449 -31.74 3.74 -22.15
N SER A 450 -30.41 3.62 -22.25
CA SER A 450 -29.74 2.34 -22.49
C SER A 450 -28.90 1.86 -21.31
N GLY A 451 -28.73 2.66 -20.25
CA GLY A 451 -27.87 2.29 -19.12
C GLY A 451 -26.39 2.22 -19.48
N GLY A 452 -25.97 2.89 -20.56
CA GLY A 452 -24.59 2.91 -21.04
C GLY A 452 -24.19 4.32 -21.48
N GLU A 453 -22.89 4.62 -21.40
CA GLU A 453 -22.35 5.91 -21.81
C GLU A 453 -22.54 6.19 -23.30
N ALA A 454 -22.49 7.47 -23.67
CA ALA A 454 -22.61 7.87 -25.06
C ALA A 454 -21.37 7.46 -25.87
N LEU A 455 -21.60 6.74 -26.97
CA LEU A 455 -20.54 6.36 -27.91
C LEU A 455 -20.38 7.40 -29.01
N GLY A 456 -19.14 7.83 -29.24
CA GLY A 456 -18.73 8.77 -30.30
C GLY A 456 -17.66 8.18 -31.22
N SER A 457 -17.24 8.96 -32.22
CA SER A 457 -16.12 8.62 -33.11
C SER A 457 -15.39 9.90 -33.53
N MET A 458 -14.22 9.76 -34.18
CA MET A 458 -13.26 10.83 -34.47
C MET A 458 -12.51 11.34 -33.22
N GLY A 459 -11.41 12.06 -33.44
CA GLY A 459 -10.64 12.70 -32.37
C GLY A 459 -11.27 14.02 -31.92
N THR A 460 -10.92 14.48 -30.72
CA THR A 460 -11.34 15.78 -30.20
C THR A 460 -10.59 16.92 -30.92
N ASP A 461 -11.29 17.73 -31.69
CA ASP A 461 -10.76 18.93 -32.38
C ASP A 461 -11.02 20.24 -31.62
N SER A 462 -11.71 20.17 -30.48
CA SER A 462 -11.93 21.32 -29.60
C SER A 462 -10.64 21.75 -28.88
N PRO A 463 -10.46 23.06 -28.60
CA PRO A 463 -9.33 23.53 -27.79
C PRO A 463 -9.33 22.86 -26.42
N ILE A 464 -8.13 22.58 -25.88
CA ILE A 464 -7.98 22.19 -24.48
C ILE A 464 -8.61 23.26 -23.57
N ALA A 465 -9.09 22.87 -22.39
CA ALA A 465 -9.89 23.74 -21.53
C ALA A 465 -9.25 25.11 -21.26
N ALA A 466 -7.93 25.14 -21.04
CA ALA A 466 -7.16 26.36 -20.80
C ALA A 466 -7.12 27.34 -22.00
N LEU A 467 -7.37 26.88 -23.22
CA LEU A 467 -7.38 27.69 -24.45
C LEU A 467 -8.81 27.93 -24.98
N SER A 468 -9.83 27.40 -24.32
CA SER A 468 -11.21 27.54 -24.74
C SER A 468 -11.69 28.98 -24.57
N ALA A 469 -12.31 29.53 -25.61
CA ALA A 469 -13.03 30.81 -25.54
C ALA A 469 -14.40 30.68 -24.85
N LYS A 470 -14.88 29.45 -24.64
CA LYS A 470 -16.11 29.15 -23.90
C LYS A 470 -15.80 28.73 -22.45
N PRO A 471 -16.69 29.01 -21.48
CA PRO A 471 -16.56 28.44 -20.14
C PRO A 471 -16.46 26.92 -20.17
N ARG A 472 -15.55 26.36 -19.38
CA ARG A 472 -15.32 24.92 -19.21
C ARG A 472 -15.45 24.55 -17.74
N LEU A 473 -15.86 23.32 -17.46
CA LEU A 473 -15.92 22.84 -16.08
C LEU A 473 -14.51 22.57 -15.57
N LEU A 474 -14.34 22.57 -14.24
CA LEU A 474 -13.03 22.28 -13.65
C LEU A 474 -12.55 20.86 -14.01
N TYR A 475 -13.47 19.92 -14.20
CA TYR A 475 -13.18 18.56 -14.66
C TYR A 475 -12.38 18.51 -15.96
N ASP A 476 -12.64 19.42 -16.91
CA ASP A 476 -11.99 19.45 -18.24
C ASP A 476 -10.49 19.79 -18.19
N TYR A 477 -9.99 20.25 -17.04
CA TYR A 477 -8.57 20.55 -16.83
C TYR A 477 -7.76 19.34 -16.38
N PHE A 478 -8.43 18.20 -16.12
CA PHE A 478 -7.81 16.97 -15.70
C PHE A 478 -7.89 15.92 -16.81
N SER A 479 -6.80 15.19 -17.00
CA SER A 479 -6.76 14.04 -17.91
C SER A 479 -6.68 12.76 -17.09
N GLN A 480 -7.45 11.74 -17.51
CA GLN A 480 -7.33 10.42 -16.91
C GLN A 480 -5.96 9.82 -17.27
N LEU A 481 -5.26 9.33 -16.25
CA LEU A 481 -4.06 8.55 -16.46
C LEU A 481 -4.46 7.15 -16.91
N PHE A 482 -3.67 6.54 -17.79
CA PHE A 482 -3.84 5.16 -18.21
C PHE A 482 -2.50 4.44 -18.16
N ALA A 483 -2.57 3.13 -17.96
CA ALA A 483 -1.40 2.27 -17.92
C ALA A 483 -0.90 1.97 -19.33
N GLN A 484 0.42 2.05 -19.53
CA GLN A 484 1.05 1.70 -20.80
C GLN A 484 2.41 1.04 -20.53
N VAL A 485 2.63 -0.15 -21.09
CA VAL A 485 3.84 -0.99 -20.93
C VAL A 485 4.09 -1.49 -19.50
N THR A 486 4.15 -0.60 -18.50
CA THR A 486 4.60 -0.91 -17.14
C THR A 486 3.63 -1.85 -16.41
N ASN A 487 2.33 -1.61 -16.57
CA ASN A 487 1.25 -2.50 -16.16
C ASN A 487 0.14 -2.59 -17.24
N PRO A 488 -0.58 -3.73 -17.35
CA PRO A 488 -1.69 -3.87 -18.28
C PRO A 488 -2.99 -3.22 -17.73
N PRO A 489 -3.87 -2.67 -18.59
CA PRO A 489 -5.25 -2.37 -18.20
C PRO A 489 -6.05 -3.66 -18.01
N LEU A 490 -7.15 -3.57 -17.26
CA LEU A 490 -8.11 -4.65 -17.05
C LEU A 490 -9.31 -4.53 -18.00
N ASP A 491 -9.91 -5.65 -18.35
CA ASP A 491 -11.17 -5.67 -19.10
C ASP A 491 -12.34 -5.65 -18.10
N ALA A 492 -12.88 -4.47 -17.83
CA ALA A 492 -13.94 -4.28 -16.83
C ALA A 492 -15.22 -5.08 -17.09
N ILE A 493 -15.43 -5.58 -18.32
CA ILE A 493 -16.61 -6.39 -18.69
C ILE A 493 -16.30 -7.88 -18.55
N ARG A 494 -15.17 -8.34 -19.09
CA ARG A 494 -14.83 -9.78 -19.10
C ARG A 494 -14.22 -10.25 -17.78
N GLU A 495 -13.63 -9.34 -17.03
CA GLU A 495 -12.95 -9.59 -15.76
C GLU A 495 -13.72 -8.98 -14.58
N GLU A 496 -15.02 -8.68 -14.74
CA GLU A 496 -15.88 -8.08 -13.71
C GLU A 496 -15.82 -8.81 -12.34
N LEU A 497 -15.57 -10.13 -12.34
CA LEU A 497 -15.46 -10.92 -11.12
C LEU A 497 -14.31 -10.46 -10.18
N VAL A 498 -13.32 -9.72 -10.69
CA VAL A 498 -12.17 -9.24 -9.90
C VAL A 498 -12.24 -7.74 -9.56
N THR A 499 -13.25 -7.04 -10.07
CA THR A 499 -13.49 -5.62 -9.84
C THR A 499 -14.64 -5.40 -8.86
N SER A 500 -14.64 -4.24 -8.23
CA SER A 500 -15.72 -3.78 -7.35
C SER A 500 -15.80 -2.27 -7.35
N LEU A 501 -17.01 -1.76 -7.20
CA LEU A 501 -17.30 -0.35 -6.95
C LEU A 501 -17.92 -0.13 -5.56
N ALA A 502 -18.00 -1.18 -4.75
CA ALA A 502 -18.48 -1.08 -3.39
C ALA A 502 -17.51 -0.22 -2.55
N GLY A 503 -18.07 0.47 -1.57
CA GLY A 503 -17.32 1.34 -0.68
C GLY A 503 -18.02 1.51 0.66
N SER A 504 -17.52 2.42 1.48
CA SER A 504 -18.13 2.73 2.76
C SER A 504 -18.02 4.20 3.13
N VAL A 505 -18.95 4.67 3.97
CA VAL A 505 -18.98 6.02 4.52
C VAL A 505 -18.94 5.90 6.04
N GLY A 506 -17.94 6.50 6.67
CA GLY A 506 -17.88 6.56 8.12
C GLY A 506 -16.46 6.74 8.65
N PRO A 507 -16.31 6.74 9.98
CA PRO A 507 -15.01 6.79 10.62
C PRO A 507 -14.24 5.47 10.45
N GLU A 508 -12.92 5.59 10.35
CA GLU A 508 -11.97 4.49 10.48
C GLU A 508 -11.44 4.41 11.91
N PHE A 509 -10.82 3.27 12.25
CA PHE A 509 -10.26 2.98 13.56
C PHE A 509 -8.78 2.59 13.46
N ASN A 510 -8.15 2.34 14.61
CA ASN A 510 -6.75 1.97 14.68
C ASN A 510 -6.45 0.71 13.84
N LEU A 511 -5.60 0.88 12.83
CA LEU A 511 -5.18 -0.19 11.93
C LEU A 511 -4.46 -1.34 12.64
N LEU A 512 -3.73 -1.08 13.74
CA LEU A 512 -2.91 -2.09 14.42
C LEU A 512 -3.67 -2.89 15.49
N ASN A 513 -4.83 -2.39 15.92
CA ASN A 513 -5.66 -3.07 16.92
C ASN A 513 -7.14 -3.04 16.49
N PRO A 514 -7.51 -3.82 15.46
CA PRO A 514 -8.87 -3.83 14.95
C PRO A 514 -9.83 -4.55 15.91
N GLY A 515 -11.09 -4.12 15.94
CA GLY A 515 -12.14 -4.78 16.70
C GLY A 515 -13.52 -4.53 16.10
N PRO A 516 -14.62 -4.86 16.81
CA PRO A 516 -15.98 -4.68 16.28
C PRO A 516 -16.28 -3.24 15.86
N ALA A 517 -15.67 -2.26 16.55
CA ALA A 517 -15.84 -0.85 16.20
C ALA A 517 -15.25 -0.50 14.84
N SER A 518 -14.22 -1.21 14.37
CA SER A 518 -13.50 -0.91 13.12
C SER A 518 -14.37 -0.97 11.87
N CYS A 519 -15.44 -1.77 11.89
CA CYS A 519 -16.39 -1.90 10.77
C CYS A 519 -17.67 -1.06 10.94
N ARG A 520 -17.70 -0.12 11.90
CA ARG A 520 -18.84 0.79 12.11
C ARG A 520 -18.90 1.86 11.03
N GLN A 521 -19.36 1.44 9.86
CA GLN A 521 -19.46 2.26 8.65
C GLN A 521 -20.79 1.97 7.95
N ILE A 522 -21.18 2.85 7.03
CA ILE A 522 -22.32 2.64 6.14
C ILE A 522 -21.78 2.06 4.83
N ALA A 523 -22.14 0.83 4.48
CA ALA A 523 -21.77 0.18 3.24
C ALA A 523 -22.56 0.75 2.05
N LEU A 524 -21.85 0.97 0.95
CA LEU A 524 -22.37 1.40 -0.34
C LEU A 524 -22.05 0.34 -1.39
N ASP A 525 -23.04 -0.04 -2.18
CA ASP A 525 -22.83 -0.95 -3.31
C ASP A 525 -22.25 -0.22 -4.53
N PHE A 526 -22.49 1.09 -4.63
CA PHE A 526 -22.05 1.95 -5.73
C PHE A 526 -21.79 3.37 -5.21
N PRO A 527 -20.80 4.12 -5.75
CA PRO A 527 -20.47 5.46 -5.25
C PRO A 527 -21.47 6.53 -5.70
N VAL A 528 -22.34 6.26 -6.68
CA VAL A 528 -23.39 7.19 -7.10
C VAL A 528 -24.68 6.82 -6.39
N ILE A 529 -25.24 7.79 -5.67
CA ILE A 529 -26.46 7.62 -4.88
C ILE A 529 -27.56 8.56 -5.36
N ASP A 530 -28.82 8.14 -5.22
CA ASP A 530 -29.97 8.97 -5.55
C ASP A 530 -30.34 9.96 -4.41
N ASN A 531 -31.35 10.79 -4.66
CA ASN A 531 -31.80 11.82 -3.71
C ASN A 531 -32.40 11.20 -2.42
N ASP A 532 -33.01 10.02 -2.50
CA ASP A 532 -33.62 9.34 -1.36
C ASP A 532 -32.54 8.71 -0.47
N GLU A 533 -31.54 8.11 -1.10
CA GLU A 533 -30.33 7.61 -0.47
C GLU A 533 -29.52 8.71 0.21
N LEU A 534 -29.35 9.87 -0.45
CA LEU A 534 -28.71 11.02 0.19
C LEU A 534 -29.50 11.49 1.41
N ALA A 535 -30.84 11.55 1.32
CA ALA A 535 -31.68 11.93 2.45
C ALA A 535 -31.53 10.96 3.63
N LYS A 536 -31.39 9.65 3.37
CA LYS A 536 -31.07 8.65 4.41
C LYS A 536 -29.75 8.98 5.12
N LEU A 537 -28.69 9.34 4.39
CA LEU A 537 -27.38 9.70 4.96
C LEU A 537 -27.44 11.00 5.79
N ILE A 538 -28.07 12.05 5.27
CA ILE A 538 -28.20 13.34 5.98
C ILE A 538 -28.96 13.15 7.31
N HIS A 539 -30.00 12.32 7.30
CA HIS A 539 -30.87 12.10 8.44
C HIS A 539 -30.61 10.77 9.17
N VAL A 540 -29.44 10.15 8.99
CA VAL A 540 -29.15 8.81 9.54
C VAL A 540 -29.30 8.77 11.06
N ASN A 541 -28.96 9.87 11.75
CA ASN A 541 -29.10 9.99 13.20
C ASN A 541 -30.26 10.91 13.65
N ALA A 542 -31.23 11.22 12.78
CA ALA A 542 -32.34 12.10 13.15
C ALA A 542 -33.17 11.56 14.32
N ASP A 543 -33.28 10.23 14.42
CA ASP A 543 -34.04 9.53 15.46
C ASP A 543 -33.19 9.20 16.72
N GLY A 544 -31.91 9.62 16.74
CA GLY A 544 -30.98 9.38 17.85
C GLY A 544 -30.43 7.94 17.96
N ASN A 545 -30.81 7.05 17.03
CA ASN A 545 -30.43 5.63 17.05
C ASN A 545 -29.02 5.35 16.50
N HIS A 546 -28.40 6.32 15.82
CA HIS A 546 -27.14 6.15 15.09
C HIS A 546 -26.13 7.27 15.38
N PRO A 547 -25.78 7.54 16.66
CA PRO A 547 -24.92 8.68 17.01
C PRO A 547 -23.53 8.62 16.33
N GLY A 548 -23.02 7.42 16.05
CA GLY A 548 -21.76 7.21 15.32
C GLY A 548 -21.78 7.60 13.84
N PHE A 549 -22.93 8.02 13.30
CA PHE A 549 -23.09 8.41 11.89
C PHE A 549 -23.62 9.84 11.73
N ALA A 550 -23.58 10.68 12.77
CA ALA A 550 -24.09 12.06 12.68
C ALA A 550 -23.51 12.80 11.45
N ALA A 551 -24.39 13.38 10.64
CA ALA A 551 -24.04 14.08 9.42
C ALA A 551 -24.08 15.61 9.61
N HIS A 552 -23.17 16.31 8.93
CA HIS A 552 -23.17 17.77 8.82
C HIS A 552 -23.19 18.17 7.35
N VAL A 553 -24.16 19.02 6.98
CA VAL A 553 -24.29 19.53 5.61
C VAL A 553 -23.60 20.89 5.51
N VAL A 554 -22.56 20.95 4.69
CA VAL A 554 -21.80 22.17 4.40
C VAL A 554 -22.42 22.85 3.18
N ARG A 555 -22.73 24.14 3.34
CA ARG A 555 -23.17 25.00 2.22
C ARG A 555 -21.96 25.44 1.41
N GLY A 556 -21.76 24.82 0.25
CA GLY A 556 -20.72 25.09 -0.73
C GLY A 556 -21.07 26.23 -1.70
N LEU A 557 -21.59 27.36 -1.18
CA LEU A 557 -21.96 28.54 -1.94
C LEU A 557 -21.09 29.74 -1.55
N PHE A 558 -20.80 30.65 -2.49
CA PHE A 558 -20.02 31.85 -2.23
C PHE A 558 -20.66 33.13 -2.84
N PRO A 559 -20.48 34.31 -2.24
CA PRO A 559 -21.04 35.55 -2.75
C PRO A 559 -20.47 35.96 -4.12
N VAL A 560 -21.35 36.18 -5.11
CA VAL A 560 -20.96 36.54 -6.48
C VAL A 560 -20.25 37.89 -6.55
N GLN A 561 -20.70 38.87 -5.76
CA GLN A 561 -20.17 40.25 -5.80
C GLN A 561 -18.68 40.35 -5.44
N GLY A 562 -18.15 39.42 -4.66
CA GLY A 562 -16.74 39.42 -4.24
C GLY A 562 -15.79 38.62 -5.15
N GLY A 563 -16.29 38.05 -6.24
CA GLY A 563 -15.48 37.38 -7.25
C GLY A 563 -14.58 36.26 -6.69
N GLY A 564 -13.37 36.13 -7.25
CA GLY A 564 -12.43 35.07 -6.86
C GLY A 564 -11.93 35.17 -5.42
N GLU A 565 -11.85 36.36 -4.84
CA GLU A 565 -11.47 36.53 -3.42
C GLU A 565 -12.57 36.00 -2.49
N ALA A 566 -13.85 36.26 -2.78
CA ALA A 566 -14.95 35.68 -2.01
C ALA A 566 -14.97 34.15 -2.08
N LEU A 567 -14.70 33.57 -3.25
CA LEU A 567 -14.55 32.12 -3.41
C LEU A 567 -13.42 31.57 -2.52
N ALA A 568 -12.23 32.18 -2.56
CA ALA A 568 -11.09 31.74 -1.76
C ALA A 568 -11.34 31.86 -0.25
N ASN A 569 -11.98 32.96 0.19
CA ASN A 569 -12.36 33.18 1.57
C ASN A 569 -13.39 32.14 2.02
N ARG A 570 -14.43 31.87 1.23
CA ARG A 570 -15.44 30.86 1.56
C ARG A 570 -14.84 29.45 1.67
N ILE A 571 -13.91 29.08 0.81
CA ILE A 571 -13.19 27.79 0.93
C ILE A 571 -12.43 27.72 2.27
N THR A 572 -11.82 28.83 2.71
CA THR A 572 -11.11 28.90 3.99
C THR A 572 -12.07 28.76 5.17
N GLU A 573 -13.22 29.43 5.12
CA GLU A 573 -14.29 29.27 6.11
C GLU A 573 -14.81 27.85 6.18
N ILE A 574 -15.09 27.22 5.03
CA ILE A 574 -15.57 25.83 4.95
C ILE A 574 -14.57 24.87 5.59
N ARG A 575 -13.27 25.05 5.39
CA ARG A 575 -12.25 24.21 6.06
C ARG A 575 -12.38 24.29 7.58
N GLN A 576 -12.59 25.48 8.14
CA GLN A 576 -12.78 25.68 9.57
C GLN A 576 -14.12 25.10 10.05
N GLU A 577 -15.20 25.34 9.30
CA GLU A 577 -16.54 24.80 9.54
C GLU A 577 -16.53 23.27 9.66
N VAL A 578 -15.93 22.59 8.67
CA VAL A 578 -15.80 21.12 8.67
C VAL A 578 -14.97 20.65 9.86
N SER A 579 -13.86 21.33 10.16
CA SER A 579 -13.01 20.96 11.31
C SER A 579 -13.75 21.09 12.63
N GLN A 580 -14.64 22.09 12.75
CA GLN A 580 -15.48 22.28 13.92
C GLN A 580 -16.60 21.23 13.98
N ALA A 581 -17.27 20.95 12.87
CA ALA A 581 -18.30 19.90 12.80
C ALA A 581 -17.76 18.54 13.25
N ILE A 582 -16.52 18.19 12.85
CA ILE A 582 -15.87 16.95 13.31
C ILE A 582 -15.63 16.95 14.82
N LYS A 583 -15.23 18.10 15.40
CA LYS A 583 -15.07 18.22 16.87
C LYS A 583 -16.40 18.11 17.60
N ASP A 584 -17.47 18.57 16.97
CA ASP A 584 -18.84 18.51 17.50
C ASP A 584 -19.49 17.13 17.30
N GLY A 585 -18.78 16.17 16.69
CA GLY A 585 -19.20 14.76 16.58
C GLY A 585 -19.73 14.36 15.20
N ALA A 586 -19.56 15.17 14.16
CA ALA A 586 -19.90 14.77 12.80
C ALA A 586 -18.96 13.68 12.29
N HIS A 587 -19.55 12.62 11.74
CA HIS A 587 -18.89 11.46 11.13
C HIS A 587 -19.15 11.36 9.62
N ILE A 588 -20.08 12.17 9.11
CA ILE A 588 -20.38 12.29 7.68
C ILE A 588 -20.42 13.78 7.35
N ILE A 589 -19.66 14.21 6.35
CA ILE A 589 -19.67 15.59 5.85
C ILE A 589 -20.27 15.57 4.45
N VAL A 590 -21.42 16.22 4.30
CA VAL A 590 -22.09 16.39 3.00
C VAL A 590 -21.68 17.75 2.45
N LEU A 591 -20.90 17.75 1.37
CA LEU A 591 -20.50 18.94 0.63
C LEU A 591 -21.55 19.22 -0.43
N SER A 592 -22.37 20.25 -0.20
CA SER A 592 -23.52 20.55 -1.05
C SER A 592 -23.32 21.86 -1.82
N ASP A 593 -23.51 21.82 -3.14
CA ASP A 593 -23.62 23.02 -3.98
C ASP A 593 -25.09 23.42 -4.26
N ARG A 594 -26.03 22.80 -3.55
CA ARG A 594 -27.46 23.04 -3.69
C ARG A 594 -27.82 24.46 -3.25
N ASP A 595 -28.94 24.96 -3.79
CA ASP A 595 -29.59 26.22 -3.44
C ASP A 595 -28.80 27.49 -3.80
N GLY A 596 -27.92 27.41 -4.81
CA GLY A 596 -27.36 28.60 -5.45
C GLY A 596 -28.43 29.50 -6.09
N ASP A 597 -28.21 30.81 -6.03
CA ASP A 597 -29.12 31.85 -6.52
C ASP A 597 -28.39 33.02 -7.18
N ALA A 598 -29.02 34.20 -7.24
CA ALA A 598 -28.45 35.38 -7.89
C ALA A 598 -27.36 36.07 -7.04
N GLU A 599 -27.31 35.81 -5.74
CA GLU A 599 -26.37 36.40 -4.80
C GLU A 599 -25.26 35.42 -4.41
N GLU A 600 -25.60 34.14 -4.27
CA GLU A 600 -24.67 33.06 -3.92
C GLU A 600 -24.50 32.06 -5.07
N ALA A 601 -23.29 31.93 -5.61
CA ALA A 601 -22.96 30.95 -6.64
C ALA A 601 -22.42 29.65 -6.04
N PRO A 602 -22.66 28.50 -6.69
CA PRO A 602 -22.07 27.23 -6.28
C PRO A 602 -20.55 27.21 -6.48
N ILE A 603 -19.83 26.70 -5.48
CA ILE A 603 -18.40 26.38 -5.61
C ILE A 603 -18.28 25.12 -6.48
N PRO A 604 -17.38 25.09 -7.49
CA PRO A 604 -17.14 23.88 -8.28
C PRO A 604 -16.89 22.67 -7.38
N SER A 605 -17.67 21.62 -7.57
CA SER A 605 -17.78 20.54 -6.60
C SER A 605 -16.47 19.76 -6.44
N LEU A 606 -15.68 19.63 -7.51
CA LEU A 606 -14.32 19.07 -7.46
C LEU A 606 -13.37 19.92 -6.62
N LEU A 607 -13.42 21.25 -6.74
CA LEU A 607 -12.58 22.16 -5.95
C LEU A 607 -12.94 22.10 -4.47
N LEU A 608 -14.24 22.12 -4.16
CA LEU A 608 -14.75 22.02 -2.79
C LEU A 608 -14.29 20.71 -2.13
N THR A 609 -14.50 19.59 -2.82
CA THR A 609 -14.12 18.25 -2.37
C THR A 609 -12.61 18.16 -2.11
N ALA A 610 -11.78 18.54 -3.09
CA ALA A 610 -10.33 18.50 -2.95
C ALA A 610 -9.82 19.43 -1.83
N ALA A 611 -10.40 20.62 -1.69
CA ALA A 611 -10.01 21.59 -0.68
C ALA A 611 -10.28 21.09 0.75
N VAL A 612 -11.40 20.41 0.97
CA VAL A 612 -11.76 19.79 2.25
C VAL A 612 -10.94 18.52 2.47
N HIS A 613 -10.87 17.62 1.50
CA HIS A 613 -10.13 16.36 1.60
C HIS A 613 -8.67 16.57 2.02
N HIS A 614 -7.94 17.42 1.30
CA HIS A 614 -6.54 17.70 1.62
C HIS A 614 -6.35 18.50 2.91
N HIS A 615 -7.34 19.32 3.31
CA HIS A 615 -7.31 19.99 4.62
C HIS A 615 -7.37 18.97 5.75
N LEU A 616 -8.31 18.02 5.67
CA LEU A 616 -8.46 16.95 6.65
C LEU A 616 -7.27 15.99 6.70
N ILE A 617 -6.59 15.75 5.57
CA ILE A 617 -5.32 14.99 5.57
C ILE A 617 -4.25 15.74 6.36
N ARG A 618 -4.08 17.06 6.13
CA ARG A 618 -3.08 17.88 6.83
C ARG A 618 -3.34 17.98 8.33
N GLU A 619 -4.60 18.07 8.73
CA GLU A 619 -5.00 18.05 10.15
C GLU A 619 -5.04 16.64 10.77
N LYS A 620 -4.81 15.60 9.96
CA LYS A 620 -4.94 14.20 10.34
C LYS A 620 -6.30 13.86 10.96
N THR A 621 -7.36 14.40 10.37
CA THR A 621 -8.76 14.18 10.74
C THR A 621 -9.56 13.50 9.63
N ARG A 622 -8.97 13.25 8.46
CA ARG A 622 -9.65 12.63 7.30
C ARG A 622 -10.25 11.27 7.61
N THR A 623 -9.61 10.45 8.45
CA THR A 623 -10.10 9.12 8.86
C THR A 623 -11.30 9.18 9.80
N LYS A 624 -11.67 10.35 10.34
CA LYS A 624 -12.79 10.48 11.28
C LYS A 624 -14.15 10.63 10.60
N VAL A 625 -14.18 10.87 9.28
CA VAL A 625 -15.39 11.18 8.54
C VAL A 625 -15.45 10.51 7.16
N GLY A 626 -16.65 10.23 6.69
CA GLY A 626 -16.93 10.05 5.26
C GLY A 626 -17.25 11.38 4.59
N LEU A 627 -16.82 11.57 3.33
CA LEU A 627 -17.18 12.74 2.52
C LEU A 627 -18.23 12.33 1.49
N VAL A 628 -19.36 13.00 1.49
CA VAL A 628 -20.45 12.82 0.50
C VAL A 628 -20.58 14.11 -0.29
N VAL A 629 -20.69 14.02 -1.61
CA VAL A 629 -20.80 15.19 -2.49
C VAL A 629 -22.19 15.25 -3.07
N GLU A 630 -22.92 16.32 -2.78
CA GLU A 630 -24.20 16.66 -3.42
C GLU A 630 -23.94 17.77 -4.43
N SER A 631 -24.02 17.44 -5.73
CA SER A 631 -23.59 18.36 -6.80
C SER A 631 -24.52 18.35 -8.01
N GLY A 632 -24.92 19.55 -8.44
CA GLY A 632 -25.66 19.75 -9.69
C GLY A 632 -24.74 19.77 -10.92
N GLU A 633 -23.42 19.83 -10.73
CA GLU A 633 -22.40 19.90 -11.79
C GLU A 633 -22.14 18.51 -12.42
N VAL A 634 -22.31 17.43 -11.65
CA VAL A 634 -21.92 16.06 -12.01
C VAL A 634 -22.89 15.47 -13.03
N ARG A 635 -22.37 15.07 -14.20
CA ARG A 635 -23.16 14.54 -15.32
C ARG A 635 -22.46 13.51 -16.19
N GLU A 636 -21.18 13.26 -15.97
CA GLU A 636 -20.36 12.34 -16.76
C GLU A 636 -19.58 11.39 -15.85
N VAL A 637 -19.23 10.21 -16.38
CA VAL A 637 -18.41 9.21 -15.67
C VAL A 637 -17.08 9.83 -15.20
N HIS A 638 -16.49 10.70 -16.01
CA HIS A 638 -15.26 11.40 -15.65
C HIS A 638 -15.41 12.29 -14.40
N HIS A 639 -16.56 12.95 -14.23
CA HIS A 639 -16.82 13.81 -13.08
C HIS A 639 -16.89 12.98 -11.79
N VAL A 640 -17.59 11.84 -11.85
CA VAL A 640 -17.68 10.89 -10.73
C VAL A 640 -16.29 10.34 -10.38
N ALA A 641 -15.52 9.89 -11.38
CA ALA A 641 -14.19 9.33 -11.18
C ALA A 641 -13.23 10.33 -10.52
N LEU A 642 -13.27 11.60 -10.91
CA LEU A 642 -12.46 12.66 -10.28
C LEU A 642 -12.91 12.92 -8.84
N LEU A 643 -14.21 13.03 -8.57
CA LEU A 643 -14.69 13.24 -7.20
C LEU A 643 -14.25 12.10 -6.26
N VAL A 644 -14.39 10.84 -6.69
CA VAL A 644 -13.89 9.68 -5.95
C VAL A 644 -12.38 9.78 -5.76
N GLY A 645 -11.62 10.05 -6.83
CA GLY A 645 -10.16 10.19 -6.78
C GLY A 645 -9.65 11.33 -5.88
N PHE A 646 -10.48 12.36 -5.64
CA PHE A 646 -10.20 13.47 -4.74
C PHE A 646 -10.87 13.32 -3.35
N GLY A 647 -11.42 12.14 -3.04
CA GLY A 647 -11.74 11.72 -1.69
C GLY A 647 -13.23 11.64 -1.34
N ALA A 648 -14.14 11.76 -2.31
CA ALA A 648 -15.56 11.49 -2.10
C ALA A 648 -15.83 9.99 -1.93
N ALA A 649 -16.61 9.62 -0.91
CA ALA A 649 -17.07 8.25 -0.68
C ALA A 649 -18.40 7.97 -1.40
N ALA A 650 -19.28 8.98 -1.51
CA ALA A 650 -20.50 8.93 -2.30
C ALA A 650 -20.75 10.26 -3.02
N ILE A 651 -21.44 10.20 -4.15
CA ILE A 651 -21.78 11.32 -5.01
C ILE A 651 -23.26 11.25 -5.36
N ASN A 652 -23.98 12.34 -5.09
CA ASN A 652 -25.37 12.53 -5.49
C ASN A 652 -25.45 13.59 -6.60
N PRO A 653 -25.63 13.18 -7.87
CA PRO A 653 -25.85 14.09 -9.01
C PRO A 653 -27.34 14.48 -9.10
N TYR A 654 -27.76 15.49 -8.33
CA TYR A 654 -29.19 15.73 -8.00
C TYR A 654 -30.07 16.44 -9.03
#